data_AF-A0A924E1X2-F1
#
_entry.id   AF-A0A924E1X2-F1
#
_cell.length_a   1.000
_cell.length_b   1.000
_cell.length_c   1.000
_cell.angle_alpha   90.00
_cell.angle_beta   90.00
_cell.angle_gamma   90.00
#
_symmetry.space_group_name_H-M   'P 1'
#
loop_
_entity.id
_entity.type
_entity.pdbx_description
1 polymer ?
#
loop_
_entity_poly.entity_id
_entity_poly.type
_entity_poly.pdbx_seq_one_letter_code
_entity_poly.pdbx_strand_id
1 'polypeptide(L)'
;MVPATMDNFFRRVTVSESTYDAIRNGREALRHRLDHLIRVAAQFYVDGRVPPSARIRSLDEGLYKIRVDHARRIPFYFAHEAGDLVLHFGDIGSHEAGVAWHRVIPDWDLGQSVTVDREPVEIEYTADLAGAHAGWISRIWDPRWEERARRNPDAQLELEPDSFQQRLAGLPGPLLLRGGAGSGKTTVAIYRLLMGRAGATQRQLYVTYTDTLREFAARQYDALAEPGLEKPLFRSIPDLCRQLVGPEHKTLFPAGKRMTAARFRERFFNRNNRVAGRDPELFWEEIQAIIKGDPRLLQEQRSHLSRSEYLDCRHSIAADPEAVYQVFEAYARSGDWDDLDLSRAAYWRIRQTGCPVERFDEVVVDEAQDLTGFQIGLILALCKSQAGLFLAGDTQQAIHPSRFDWTRSREVMFLLWNLRLPADRILTLETNYRNQRAVVDVANAIARWRRAAWQEEAIEGDPRKAGPPIRLLTATELPPIPAIDHITTRLMVIAADETAKLELQSRFGPGLVFTVHEAKGLEREFVIVWRPFAADRTRWDVADYQNARFVGIVNRLNVALTRASSALFIVDEYLPIHWPPVAGMVSAAETGMPARMALQAVFDVAPDTEPYILQQARELERTDHHEQAAALFTRIRRWRDAARCHLALDQPHEAALCLGWAGAAMEAATLLAGRQSWREASVYFAQAGNHRRTAECLMAINAFGEALPHWLAAGLSAPAALCLEHLQDWEGAAILYAQLDKPRDSARCFEASESWAGAEAAYTLAGDPLAAATCLERDGQAVEAARRYEALSDIRRAARCLETAGYGDEALAVYRRAENWDEAGHLLARLGRFKEAAQNYVRADDPYLEAAAIYRSGALSQAGSLLERLATEAFVQGAAVDPARSGAALLQTFAELETRPATDGARTWGSTAWLGAECCYQAAMEPKAAERCQQLHDWARQGDWLALADHFNEAERFATAAAFLERGESWARAADCWEAACRFDHAAAAYTRAGDLIGAARCAPLGSLWQTNPIGVARIYRDGNDWARAARAFMTVSAWQDAAIAWYRLGLAGLADHLAKIEDGKLFSLKLGDASSDQWPAHWDQSVACFRQSKDSMSVRRVDHLAQRARQISKTPDWRKLGKDAGI
;
A
#
# COMPACT_ATOMS: atom_id res chain seq x y z
N MET A 1 23.30 23.12 -22.19
CA MET A 1 22.40 21.98 -21.90
C MET A 1 22.49 21.69 -20.42
N VAL A 2 21.35 21.68 -19.76
CA VAL A 2 21.15 21.51 -18.30
C VAL A 2 21.08 20.02 -17.98
N PRO A 3 21.59 19.58 -16.82
CA PRO A 3 20.70 18.88 -15.89
C PRO A 3 20.74 19.46 -14.47
N ALA A 4 19.58 19.34 -13.82
CA ALA A 4 19.27 19.77 -12.46
C ALA A 4 20.13 19.09 -11.40
N THR A 5 20.70 19.89 -10.49
CA THR A 5 21.15 19.62 -9.10
C THR A 5 22.40 20.46 -8.78
N MET A 6 22.23 21.76 -8.56
CA MET A 6 23.19 22.60 -7.82
C MET A 6 22.44 23.76 -7.15
N ASP A 7 21.82 23.48 -6.00
CA ASP A 7 21.00 24.47 -5.27
C ASP A 7 21.66 24.98 -3.97
N ASN A 8 22.98 24.86 -3.82
CA ASN A 8 23.64 25.15 -2.54
C ASN A 8 24.92 25.99 -2.59
N PHE A 9 25.08 26.89 -3.57
CA PHE A 9 26.22 27.80 -3.56
C PHE A 9 25.79 29.27 -3.70
N PHE A 10 26.16 30.07 -2.68
CA PHE A 10 26.11 31.54 -2.55
C PHE A 10 24.84 32.16 -1.92
N ARG A 11 24.84 32.37 -0.58
CA ARG A 11 23.79 33.12 0.15
C ARG A 11 24.26 34.02 1.31
N ARG A 12 25.53 34.42 1.41
CA ARG A 12 25.98 35.39 2.45
C ARG A 12 26.94 36.43 1.87
N VAL A 13 26.66 37.70 2.13
CA VAL A 13 27.53 38.84 1.80
C VAL A 13 27.88 39.53 3.10
N THR A 14 29.13 39.40 3.53
CA THR A 14 29.69 40.07 4.71
C THR A 14 30.43 41.34 4.31
N VAL A 15 30.22 42.41 5.07
CA VAL A 15 30.93 43.68 4.94
C VAL A 15 31.61 43.93 6.28
N SER A 16 32.91 44.20 6.31
CA SER A 16 33.58 44.49 7.58
C SER A 16 33.01 45.78 8.20
N GLU A 17 32.82 45.81 9.52
CA GLU A 17 32.27 46.95 10.27
C GLU A 17 33.07 48.25 10.02
N SER A 18 34.40 48.14 9.91
CA SER A 18 35.29 49.25 9.52
C SER A 18 35.03 49.82 8.12
N THR A 19 34.57 48.98 7.19
CA THR A 19 34.18 49.39 5.83
C THR A 19 32.78 50.02 5.85
N TYR A 20 31.85 49.50 6.65
CA TYR A 20 30.52 50.10 6.84
C TYR A 20 30.61 51.50 7.48
N ASP A 21 31.43 51.66 8.53
CA ASP A 21 31.61 52.94 9.21
C ASP A 21 32.41 53.95 8.36
N ALA A 22 33.42 53.53 7.60
CA ALA A 22 34.12 54.40 6.64
C ALA A 22 33.20 54.92 5.52
N ILE A 23 32.17 54.14 5.15
CA ILE A 23 31.14 54.51 4.16
C ILE A 23 30.06 55.40 4.79
N ARG A 24 29.60 55.08 6.02
CA ARG A 24 28.66 55.92 6.79
C ARG A 24 29.24 57.31 7.05
N ASN A 25 30.55 57.39 7.26
CA ASN A 25 31.29 58.63 7.51
C ASN A 25 31.74 59.38 6.23
N GLY A 26 31.24 59.01 5.05
CA GLY A 26 31.24 59.89 3.88
C GLY A 26 32.35 59.72 2.83
N ARG A 27 33.07 58.59 2.76
CA ARG A 27 34.00 58.32 1.63
C ARG A 27 33.23 57.89 0.36
N GLU A 28 32.96 58.85 -0.55
CA GLU A 28 32.18 58.65 -1.79
C GLU A 28 32.64 57.48 -2.68
N ALA A 29 33.96 57.25 -2.79
CA ALA A 29 34.51 56.18 -3.63
C ALA A 29 34.14 54.76 -3.16
N LEU A 30 33.88 54.56 -1.86
CA LEU A 30 33.48 53.27 -1.29
C LEU A 30 31.96 53.09 -1.28
N ARG A 31 31.19 54.19 -1.21
CA ARG A 31 29.72 54.19 -1.29
C ARG A 31 29.22 53.63 -2.62
N HIS A 32 29.86 54.00 -3.74
CA HIS A 32 29.53 53.46 -5.06
C HIS A 32 29.77 51.95 -5.17
N ARG A 33 30.78 51.41 -4.49
CA ARG A 33 31.08 49.97 -4.47
C ARG A 33 30.05 49.19 -3.65
N LEU A 34 29.63 49.71 -2.49
CA LEU A 34 28.58 49.08 -1.67
C LEU A 34 27.23 49.13 -2.38
N ASP A 35 26.86 50.26 -2.98
CA ASP A 35 25.64 50.38 -3.79
C ASP A 35 25.64 49.39 -4.96
N HIS A 36 26.80 49.22 -5.62
CA HIS A 36 26.96 48.21 -6.66
C HIS A 36 26.77 46.79 -6.11
N LEU A 37 27.35 46.49 -4.96
CA LEU A 37 27.30 45.17 -4.33
C LEU A 37 25.88 44.82 -3.86
N ILE A 38 25.15 45.78 -3.27
CA ILE A 38 23.72 45.65 -2.91
C ILE A 38 22.87 45.38 -4.17
N ARG A 39 23.14 46.08 -5.29
CA ARG A 39 22.41 45.86 -6.55
C ARG A 39 22.68 44.48 -7.14
N VAL A 40 23.93 44.03 -7.13
CA VAL A 40 24.31 42.70 -7.62
C VAL A 40 23.67 41.62 -6.76
N ALA A 41 23.72 41.75 -5.44
CA ALA A 41 23.05 40.81 -4.54
C ALA A 41 21.53 40.80 -4.75
N ALA A 42 20.92 41.97 -4.97
CA ALA A 42 19.49 42.09 -5.24
C ALA A 42 19.05 41.48 -6.59
N GLN A 43 19.95 41.35 -7.59
CA GLN A 43 19.62 40.71 -8.88
C GLN A 43 19.23 39.24 -8.73
N PHE A 44 19.76 38.56 -7.71
CA PHE A 44 19.46 37.16 -7.42
C PHE A 44 18.10 36.97 -6.74
N TYR A 45 17.48 38.03 -6.21
CA TYR A 45 16.19 37.98 -5.52
C TYR A 45 14.97 38.21 -6.43
N VAL A 46 15.15 38.73 -7.65
CA VAL A 46 14.02 39.18 -8.50
C VAL A 46 13.95 38.50 -9.87
N ASP A 47 14.73 37.43 -10.09
CA ASP A 47 14.88 36.75 -11.39
C ASP A 47 15.00 37.74 -12.56
N GLY A 48 15.83 38.77 -12.41
CA GLY A 48 15.91 39.87 -13.38
C GLY A 48 16.99 40.92 -13.08
N ARG A 49 17.31 41.74 -14.09
CA ARG A 49 18.33 42.80 -14.00
C ARG A 49 17.81 44.01 -13.21
N VAL A 50 18.34 44.23 -12.00
CA VAL A 50 18.22 45.51 -11.27
C VAL A 50 18.95 46.61 -12.06
N PRO A 51 18.27 47.71 -12.45
CA PRO A 51 18.91 48.77 -13.23
C PRO A 51 20.06 49.45 -12.45
N PRO A 52 21.16 49.84 -13.11
CA PRO A 52 22.21 50.65 -12.49
C PRO A 52 21.69 51.97 -11.90
N SER A 53 20.54 52.44 -12.37
CA SER A 53 19.85 53.66 -11.91
C SER A 53 18.87 53.45 -10.75
N ALA A 54 18.65 52.22 -10.27
CA ALA A 54 17.78 51.94 -9.12
C ALA A 54 18.20 52.78 -7.90
N ARG A 55 17.28 53.37 -7.14
CA ARG A 55 17.67 54.23 -6.00
C ARG A 55 17.58 53.45 -4.69
N ILE A 56 18.65 53.48 -3.91
CA ILE A 56 18.70 52.97 -2.53
C ILE A 56 18.30 54.12 -1.59
N ARG A 57 17.40 53.87 -0.63
CA ARG A 57 16.96 54.85 0.37
C ARG A 57 16.81 54.20 1.74
N SER A 58 17.21 54.91 2.79
CA SER A 58 16.86 54.55 4.18
C SER A 58 15.35 54.68 4.37
N LEU A 59 14.76 53.72 5.08
CA LEU A 59 13.37 53.73 5.54
C LEU A 59 13.28 54.11 7.01
N ASP A 60 14.16 53.54 7.83
CA ASP A 60 14.29 53.79 9.28
C ASP A 60 15.74 53.43 9.72
N GLU A 61 16.10 53.56 11.01
CA GLU A 61 17.46 53.20 11.49
C GLU A 61 17.81 51.73 11.17
N GLY A 62 18.76 51.52 10.25
CA GLY A 62 19.26 50.20 9.85
C GLY A 62 18.45 49.49 8.76
N LEU A 63 17.26 49.98 8.40
CA LEU A 63 16.41 49.42 7.34
C LEU A 63 16.40 50.30 6.09
N TYR A 64 16.68 49.70 4.95
CA TYR A 64 16.82 50.34 3.66
C TYR A 64 15.86 49.71 2.64
N LYS A 65 15.67 50.39 1.51
CA LYS A 65 14.98 49.83 0.33
C LYS A 65 15.72 50.16 -0.95
N ILE A 66 15.71 49.22 -1.88
CA ILE A 66 16.09 49.45 -3.28
C ILE A 66 14.85 49.40 -4.17
N ARG A 67 14.63 50.46 -4.97
CA ARG A 67 13.53 50.50 -5.94
C ARG A 67 14.00 49.89 -7.26
N VAL A 68 13.49 48.70 -7.59
CA VAL A 68 13.85 47.96 -8.81
C VAL A 68 13.08 48.51 -10.00
N ASP A 69 11.76 48.72 -9.84
CA ASP A 69 10.91 49.37 -10.85
C ASP A 69 9.77 50.20 -10.20
N HIS A 70 8.73 50.55 -10.97
CA HIS A 70 7.61 51.33 -10.45
C HIS A 70 6.76 50.57 -9.42
N ALA A 71 6.66 49.25 -9.54
CA ALA A 71 5.84 48.37 -8.72
C ALA A 71 6.66 47.62 -7.65
N ARG A 72 7.95 47.34 -7.90
CA ARG A 72 8.78 46.50 -7.05
C ARG A 72 9.81 47.29 -6.26
N ARG A 73 9.79 47.09 -4.94
CA ARG A 73 10.73 47.65 -3.97
C ARG A 73 11.18 46.53 -3.05
N ILE A 74 12.48 46.39 -2.87
CA ILE A 74 13.05 45.33 -2.02
C ILE A 74 13.63 45.99 -0.77
N PRO A 75 13.06 45.72 0.42
CA PRO A 75 13.64 46.15 1.67
C PRO A 75 14.86 45.30 2.00
N PHE A 76 15.86 45.89 2.63
CA PHE A 76 17.03 45.18 3.11
C PHE A 76 17.59 45.88 4.34
N TYR A 77 18.27 45.13 5.20
CA TYR A 77 18.91 45.69 6.40
C TYR A 77 20.28 45.05 6.60
N PHE A 78 21.08 45.67 7.46
CA PHE A 78 22.34 45.11 7.91
C PHE A 78 22.17 44.55 9.32
N ALA A 79 22.65 43.34 9.56
CA ALA A 79 22.59 42.69 10.86
C ALA A 79 23.98 42.23 11.29
N HIS A 80 24.28 42.30 12.58
CA HIS A 80 25.49 41.69 13.11
C HIS A 80 25.22 40.22 13.42
N GLU A 81 25.91 39.33 12.71
CA GLU A 81 25.82 37.89 12.93
C GLU A 81 27.22 37.33 13.17
N ALA A 82 27.44 36.79 14.37
CA ALA A 82 28.72 36.20 14.79
C ALA A 82 29.94 37.14 14.64
N GLY A 83 29.74 38.45 14.85
CA GLY A 83 30.79 39.46 14.75
C GLY A 83 30.93 40.11 13.38
N ASP A 84 30.28 39.59 12.34
CA ASP A 84 30.29 40.17 10.99
C ASP A 84 29.01 40.95 10.69
N LEU A 85 29.11 42.04 9.93
CA LEU A 85 27.94 42.76 9.42
C LEU A 85 27.46 42.11 8.11
N VAL A 86 26.27 41.53 8.15
CA VAL A 86 25.64 40.77 7.06
C VAL A 86 24.51 41.56 6.44
N LEU A 87 24.39 41.50 5.11
CA LEU A 87 23.32 42.13 4.34
C LEU A 87 22.14 41.17 4.13
N HIS A 88 20.96 41.51 4.64
CA HIS A 88 19.73 40.71 4.52
C HIS A 88 18.71 41.40 3.62
N PHE A 89 18.14 40.69 2.64
CA PHE A 89 17.04 41.16 1.79
C PHE A 89 15.72 40.52 2.24
N GLY A 90 14.67 41.33 2.37
CA GLY A 90 13.31 40.87 2.68
C GLY A 90 12.49 40.65 1.41
N ASP A 91 11.70 39.58 1.37
CA ASP A 91 10.81 39.28 0.26
C ASP A 91 9.45 40.01 0.43
N ILE A 92 9.00 40.70 -0.62
CA ILE A 92 7.71 41.39 -0.64
C ILE A 92 6.87 40.79 -1.77
N GLY A 93 5.80 40.07 -1.41
CA GLY A 93 4.81 39.55 -2.35
C GLY A 93 4.22 40.61 -3.28
N SER A 94 3.87 40.20 -4.50
CA SER A 94 3.41 41.06 -5.60
C SER A 94 2.21 41.96 -5.22
N HIS A 95 2.32 43.24 -5.59
CA HIS A 95 1.28 44.26 -5.50
C HIS A 95 0.08 43.92 -6.42
N GLU A 96 -0.98 43.28 -5.91
CA GLU A 96 -2.29 43.26 -6.62
C GLU A 96 -3.54 43.56 -5.76
N ALA A 97 -3.41 43.94 -4.48
CA ALA A 97 -4.55 44.46 -3.72
C ALA A 97 -4.20 45.78 -3.03
N GLY A 98 -4.72 46.89 -3.56
CA GLY A 98 -4.57 48.22 -2.99
C GLY A 98 -5.35 48.36 -1.68
N VAL A 99 -4.68 48.10 -0.55
CA VAL A 99 -5.02 48.61 0.79
C VAL A 99 -3.71 48.99 1.50
N ALA A 100 -3.74 50.07 2.28
CA ALA A 100 -2.58 50.79 2.83
C ALA A 100 -1.69 49.94 3.76
N TRP A 101 -0.38 50.15 3.63
CA TRP A 101 0.72 49.37 4.17
C TRP A 101 1.13 49.80 5.58
N HIS A 102 1.58 48.82 6.39
CA HIS A 102 2.74 48.83 7.31
C HIS A 102 2.53 47.81 8.44
N ARG A 103 2.39 46.52 8.12
CA ARG A 103 2.39 45.44 9.13
C ARG A 103 2.52 44.10 8.42
N VAL A 104 3.22 43.18 9.08
CA VAL A 104 3.43 41.76 8.75
C VAL A 104 4.52 41.50 7.71
N ILE A 105 5.50 40.65 8.05
CA ILE A 105 5.92 39.42 7.31
C ILE A 105 7.07 38.71 8.06
N PRO A 106 7.17 37.35 8.01
CA PRO A 106 7.50 36.42 9.10
C PRO A 106 8.88 35.70 9.05
N ASP A 107 9.12 34.88 10.08
CA ASP A 107 10.31 34.10 10.49
C ASP A 107 11.02 33.25 9.43
N TRP A 108 12.37 33.21 9.45
CA TRP A 108 13.20 32.30 8.65
C TRP A 108 14.24 31.55 9.51
N ASP A 109 14.39 30.27 9.14
CA ASP A 109 15.11 29.16 9.77
C ASP A 109 16.64 29.26 9.60
N LEU A 110 17.41 28.97 10.67
CA LEU A 110 18.88 29.11 10.73
C LEU A 110 19.55 27.73 10.80
N GLY A 111 20.12 27.28 9.68
CA GLY A 111 20.91 26.05 9.58
C GLY A 111 22.35 26.25 9.14
N GLN A 112 23.28 26.14 10.11
CA GLN A 112 24.73 25.84 10.06
C GLN A 112 25.76 26.84 9.48
N SER A 113 26.91 26.86 10.17
CA SER A 113 28.01 27.84 10.15
C SER A 113 29.25 27.39 9.37
N VAL A 114 30.04 28.36 8.85
CA VAL A 114 31.47 28.19 8.49
C VAL A 114 32.23 29.52 8.71
N THR A 115 33.41 29.43 9.33
CA THR A 115 34.34 30.52 9.71
C THR A 115 35.44 30.76 8.66
N VAL A 116 35.93 32.00 8.54
CA VAL A 116 37.25 32.33 7.93
C VAL A 116 37.94 33.43 8.74
N ASP A 117 39.17 33.16 9.15
CA ASP A 117 40.05 33.98 10.01
C ASP A 117 40.42 35.36 9.44
N ARG A 118 40.53 36.38 10.33
CA ARG A 118 41.74 37.23 10.52
C ARG A 118 41.59 38.23 11.71
N GLU A 119 42.74 38.50 12.33
CA GLU A 119 43.03 38.99 13.70
C GLU A 119 42.38 40.30 14.20
N PRO A 120 42.19 40.46 15.54
CA PRO A 120 41.55 41.63 16.15
C PRO A 120 42.55 42.77 16.41
N VAL A 121 42.09 44.03 16.22
CA VAL A 121 42.78 45.22 16.73
C VAL A 121 41.95 45.79 17.89
N GLU A 122 42.51 45.76 19.10
CA GLU A 122 41.90 46.30 20.32
C GLU A 122 41.95 47.83 20.36
N ILE A 123 40.81 48.48 20.64
CA ILE A 123 40.74 49.82 21.25
C ILE A 123 39.55 49.88 22.22
N GLU A 124 39.79 50.39 23.42
CA GLU A 124 38.90 50.46 24.60
C GLU A 124 37.63 51.33 24.42
N TYR A 125 36.51 50.87 24.98
CA TYR A 125 35.24 51.60 25.08
C TYR A 125 35.10 52.35 26.41
N THR A 126 34.78 53.65 26.35
CA THR A 126 34.40 54.49 27.50
C THR A 126 32.94 54.25 27.94
N ALA A 127 32.72 54.36 29.25
CA ALA A 127 31.63 53.78 30.05
C ALA A 127 30.17 54.29 29.87
N ASP A 128 29.83 55.04 28.83
CA ASP A 128 28.51 55.73 28.77
C ASP A 128 27.39 54.97 28.00
N LEU A 129 27.65 53.78 27.48
CA LEU A 129 26.64 52.96 26.77
C LEU A 129 26.02 51.82 27.61
N ALA A 130 26.45 51.64 28.86
CA ALA A 130 25.96 50.56 29.72
C ALA A 130 24.49 50.72 30.19
N GLY A 131 23.90 51.92 30.08
CA GLY A 131 22.54 52.19 30.56
C GLY A 131 21.40 51.79 29.60
N ALA A 132 21.67 51.66 28.30
CA ALA A 132 20.64 51.43 27.28
C ALA A 132 20.43 49.94 26.91
N HIS A 133 21.29 49.05 27.39
CA HIS A 133 21.29 47.62 27.02
C HIS A 133 20.62 46.68 28.04
N ALA A 134 20.10 47.17 29.17
CA ALA A 134 19.65 46.32 30.28
C ALA A 134 18.22 45.73 30.18
N GLY A 135 17.55 45.76 29.01
CA GLY A 135 16.09 45.53 28.96
C GLY A 135 15.53 44.59 27.89
N TRP A 136 16.35 43.94 27.06
CA TRP A 136 15.82 43.04 26.03
C TRP A 136 15.61 41.64 26.62
N ILE A 137 14.35 41.31 26.98
CA ILE A 137 13.95 39.92 27.16
C ILE A 137 14.07 39.25 25.79
N SER A 138 15.09 38.41 25.57
CA SER A 138 15.20 37.60 24.36
C SER A 138 14.08 36.57 24.36
N ARG A 139 13.06 36.78 23.52
CA ARG A 139 11.92 35.87 23.36
C ARG A 139 12.19 35.01 22.14
N ILE A 140 12.55 33.76 22.37
CA ILE A 140 12.82 32.79 21.32
C ILE A 140 11.68 31.77 21.33
N TRP A 141 11.07 31.57 20.16
CA TRP A 141 10.08 30.52 19.94
C TRP A 141 10.79 29.15 19.98
N ASP A 142 10.29 28.20 20.76
CA ASP A 142 10.76 26.81 20.74
C ASP A 142 9.75 25.91 20.00
N PRO A 143 10.11 25.36 18.83
CA PRO A 143 9.24 24.45 18.07
C PRO A 143 8.76 23.22 18.86
N ARG A 144 9.49 22.82 19.91
CA ARG A 144 9.13 21.66 20.75
C ARG A 144 7.84 21.88 21.54
N TRP A 145 7.43 23.13 21.77
CA TRP A 145 6.14 23.41 22.41
C TRP A 145 4.95 22.98 21.54
N GLU A 146 5.04 23.13 20.22
CA GLU A 146 3.99 22.67 19.30
C GLU A 146 3.89 21.14 19.25
N GLU A 147 5.03 20.45 19.31
CA GLU A 147 5.05 18.98 19.38
C GLU A 147 4.38 18.48 20.67
N ARG A 148 4.61 19.16 21.80
CA ARG A 148 3.97 18.85 23.08
C ARG A 148 2.49 19.19 23.08
N ALA A 149 2.10 20.31 22.48
CA ALA A 149 0.70 20.68 22.28
C ALA A 149 -0.04 19.58 21.51
N ARG A 150 0.53 19.10 20.39
CA ARG A 150 -0.03 17.99 19.58
C ARG A 150 -0.15 16.67 20.34
N ARG A 151 0.75 16.43 21.29
CA ARG A 151 0.79 15.19 22.09
C ARG A 151 -0.03 15.24 23.37
N ASN A 152 -0.72 16.35 23.67
CA ASN A 152 -1.52 16.47 24.88
C ASN A 152 -2.99 16.06 24.61
N PRO A 153 -3.39 14.79 24.86
CA PRO A 153 -4.74 14.32 24.60
C PRO A 153 -5.80 15.00 25.49
N ASP A 154 -5.39 15.61 26.61
CA ASP A 154 -6.25 16.27 27.59
C ASP A 154 -6.34 17.81 27.38
N ALA A 155 -5.84 18.33 26.26
CA ALA A 155 -5.86 19.75 25.96
C ALA A 155 -7.29 20.27 25.72
N GLN A 156 -7.88 20.88 26.75
CA GLN A 156 -9.18 21.59 26.68
C GLN A 156 -9.08 22.96 25.96
N LEU A 157 -7.88 23.45 25.67
CA LEU A 157 -7.60 24.62 24.83
C LEU A 157 -6.98 24.19 23.49
N GLU A 158 -7.24 24.96 22.44
CA GLU A 158 -6.42 24.89 21.22
C GLU A 158 -5.06 25.53 21.53
N LEU A 159 -4.08 24.66 21.79
CA LEU A 159 -2.71 25.02 22.18
C LEU A 159 -1.76 25.13 20.98
N GLU A 160 -2.25 25.04 19.75
CA GLU A 160 -1.49 25.28 18.53
C GLU A 160 -1.72 26.72 18.05
N PRO A 161 -0.88 27.69 18.45
CA PRO A 161 -1.07 29.07 18.05
C PRO A 161 -0.70 29.25 16.58
N ASP A 162 -1.49 30.05 15.87
CA ASP A 162 -1.16 30.45 14.50
C ASP A 162 -0.02 31.47 14.47
N SER A 163 0.51 31.74 13.27
CA SER A 163 1.64 32.68 13.12
C SER A 163 1.37 34.07 13.71
N PHE A 164 0.11 34.50 13.81
CA PHE A 164 -0.25 35.78 14.42
C PHE A 164 -0.16 35.71 15.94
N GLN A 165 -0.76 34.69 16.57
CA GLN A 165 -0.69 34.43 18.01
C GLN A 165 0.75 34.20 18.48
N GLN A 166 1.57 33.48 17.70
CA GLN A 166 3.00 33.29 17.96
C GLN A 166 3.74 34.63 18.03
N ARG A 167 3.55 35.49 17.02
CA ARG A 167 4.13 36.84 17.01
C ARG A 167 3.70 37.65 18.22
N LEU A 168 2.41 37.63 18.57
CA LEU A 168 1.88 38.39 19.72
C LEU A 168 2.49 37.95 21.06
N ALA A 169 2.71 36.65 21.25
CA ALA A 169 3.39 36.12 22.42
C ALA A 169 4.83 36.66 22.53
N GLY A 170 5.51 36.84 21.39
CA GLY A 170 6.88 37.36 21.29
C GLY A 170 7.05 38.88 21.43
N LEU A 171 5.97 39.68 21.37
CA LEU A 171 6.10 41.14 21.42
C LEU A 171 6.47 41.67 22.82
N PRO A 172 7.41 42.63 22.95
CA PRO A 172 7.64 43.33 24.21
C PRO A 172 6.40 44.17 24.60
N GLY A 173 6.17 44.28 25.90
CA GLY A 173 5.05 45.04 26.47
C GLY A 173 5.29 46.56 26.49
N PRO A 174 4.32 47.35 26.98
CA PRO A 174 3.04 46.89 27.52
C PRO A 174 2.07 46.50 26.39
N LEU A 175 1.53 45.29 26.45
CA LEU A 175 0.63 44.74 25.43
C LEU A 175 -0.80 44.65 25.94
N LEU A 176 -1.74 45.22 25.20
CA LEU A 176 -3.18 45.08 25.46
C LEU A 176 -3.78 44.20 24.36
N LEU A 177 -4.27 43.03 24.72
CA LEU A 177 -4.81 42.04 23.81
C LEU A 177 -6.33 41.89 24.00
N ARG A 178 -7.07 42.34 23.01
CA ARG A 178 -8.51 42.15 22.86
C ARG A 178 -8.78 40.91 22.03
N GLY A 179 -9.83 40.17 22.34
CA GLY A 179 -10.31 39.10 21.49
C GLY A 179 -11.60 38.50 22.02
N GLY A 180 -12.48 38.06 21.13
CA GLY A 180 -13.75 37.42 21.49
C GLY A 180 -13.58 36.08 22.23
N ALA A 181 -14.68 35.39 22.50
CA ALA A 181 -14.67 34.02 22.99
C ALA A 181 -13.90 33.11 22.04
N GLY A 182 -13.16 32.14 22.57
CA GLY A 182 -12.47 31.16 21.74
C GLY A 182 -11.32 31.68 20.87
N SER A 183 -10.92 32.96 21.00
CA SER A 183 -9.91 33.58 20.13
C SER A 183 -8.45 33.20 20.44
N GLY A 184 -8.20 32.53 21.56
CA GLY A 184 -6.85 32.09 21.99
C GLY A 184 -6.09 33.09 22.86
N LYS A 185 -6.77 34.03 23.54
CA LYS A 185 -6.18 34.96 24.52
C LYS A 185 -5.30 34.25 25.56
N THR A 186 -5.86 33.25 26.24
CA THR A 186 -5.17 32.43 27.23
C THR A 186 -4.02 31.64 26.61
N THR A 187 -4.16 31.15 25.36
CA THR A 187 -3.07 30.49 24.63
C THR A 187 -1.89 31.44 24.45
N VAL A 188 -2.12 32.66 23.94
CA VAL A 188 -1.06 33.69 23.81
C VAL A 188 -0.43 34.02 25.16
N ALA A 189 -1.24 34.13 26.22
CA ALA A 189 -0.77 34.39 27.59
C ALA A 189 0.18 33.29 28.10
N ILE A 190 -0.15 32.01 27.87
CA ILE A 190 0.68 30.87 28.25
C ILE A 190 1.99 30.84 27.46
N TYR A 191 1.93 30.98 26.13
CA TYR A 191 3.14 31.00 25.28
C TYR A 191 4.06 32.18 25.61
N ARG A 192 3.48 33.32 25.97
CA ARG A 192 4.26 34.46 26.46
C ARG A 192 5.09 34.11 27.70
N LEU A 193 4.50 33.41 28.67
CA LEU A 193 5.24 32.93 29.86
C LEU A 193 6.33 31.93 29.50
N LEU A 194 6.10 31.05 28.51
CA LEU A 194 7.10 30.10 28.04
C LEU A 194 8.31 30.82 27.41
N MET A 195 8.06 31.83 26.57
CA MET A 195 9.11 32.61 25.89
C MET A 195 9.95 33.49 26.81
N GLY A 196 9.37 34.06 27.86
CA GLY A 196 10.11 34.90 28.81
C GLY A 196 11.24 34.17 29.55
N ARG A 197 11.38 32.86 29.38
CA ARG A 197 12.35 32.00 30.09
C ARG A 197 13.58 31.61 29.30
N ALA A 198 13.66 31.94 28.02
CA ALA A 198 14.71 31.46 27.12
C ALA A 198 16.14 31.98 27.43
N GLY A 199 16.38 32.66 28.58
CA GLY A 199 17.73 33.20 28.87
C GLY A 199 18.08 33.70 30.28
N ALA A 200 17.22 33.68 31.32
CA ALA A 200 17.61 34.10 32.69
C ALA A 200 16.60 33.69 33.78
N THR A 201 16.98 33.84 35.06
CA THR A 201 16.15 33.75 36.27
C THR A 201 15.11 34.90 36.34
N GLN A 202 14.13 34.91 35.42
CA GLN A 202 13.07 35.91 35.39
C GLN A 202 11.92 35.54 36.31
N ARG A 203 11.50 36.47 37.18
CA ARG A 203 10.29 36.32 38.00
C ARG A 203 9.07 36.68 37.16
N GLN A 204 8.23 35.70 36.88
CA GLN A 204 7.02 35.88 36.10
C GLN A 204 5.77 35.63 36.96
N LEU A 205 4.74 36.45 36.76
CA LEU A 205 3.44 36.35 37.43
C LEU A 205 2.34 36.20 36.40
N TYR A 206 1.52 35.15 36.55
CA TYR A 206 0.24 35.01 35.88
C TYR A 206 -0.89 35.33 36.86
N VAL A 207 -1.76 36.27 36.50
CA VAL A 207 -2.90 36.69 37.30
C VAL A 207 -4.20 36.50 36.53
N THR A 208 -5.19 35.94 37.21
CA THR A 208 -6.58 35.86 36.72
C THR A 208 -7.55 36.11 37.88
N TYR A 209 -8.85 36.09 37.61
CA TYR A 209 -9.86 36.43 38.61
C TYR A 209 -10.16 35.28 39.59
N THR A 210 -10.31 34.04 39.11
CA THR A 210 -10.73 32.89 39.94
C THR A 210 -9.65 31.83 40.11
N ASP A 211 -9.76 31.02 41.16
CA ASP A 211 -8.86 29.88 41.38
C ASP A 211 -9.04 28.77 40.34
N THR A 212 -10.27 28.55 39.86
CA THR A 212 -10.55 27.57 38.79
C THR A 212 -9.79 27.92 37.51
N LEU A 213 -9.84 29.18 37.09
CA LEU A 213 -9.12 29.67 35.91
C LEU A 213 -7.60 29.64 36.13
N ARG A 214 -7.13 29.97 37.34
CA ARG A 214 -5.73 29.88 37.73
C ARG A 214 -5.22 28.44 37.58
N GLU A 215 -5.94 27.46 38.12
CA GLU A 215 -5.56 26.04 38.04
C GLU A 215 -5.58 25.54 36.61
N PHE A 216 -6.60 25.94 35.85
CA PHE A 216 -6.68 25.62 34.44
C PHE A 216 -5.46 26.11 33.68
N ALA A 217 -5.16 27.41 33.72
CA ALA A 217 -3.99 27.97 33.03
C ALA A 217 -2.66 27.36 33.49
N ALA A 218 -2.53 27.08 34.79
CA ALA A 218 -1.34 26.43 35.34
C ALA A 218 -1.14 25.00 34.79
N ARG A 219 -2.21 24.22 34.64
CA ARG A 219 -2.14 22.86 34.04
C ARG A 219 -1.77 22.92 32.56
N GLN A 220 -2.34 23.89 31.82
CA GLN A 220 -2.04 24.07 30.40
C GLN A 220 -0.58 24.50 30.19
N TYR A 221 -0.06 25.37 31.07
CA TYR A 221 1.37 25.70 31.09
C TYR A 221 2.24 24.47 31.38
N ASP A 222 1.91 23.68 32.39
CA ASP A 222 2.68 22.47 32.76
C ASP A 222 2.75 21.44 31.64
N ALA A 223 1.69 21.33 30.84
CA ALA A 223 1.64 20.42 29.69
C ALA A 223 2.63 20.82 28.57
N LEU A 224 2.94 22.11 28.44
CA LEU A 224 3.83 22.64 27.40
C LEU A 224 5.28 22.81 27.90
N ALA A 225 5.45 23.24 29.15
CA ALA A 225 6.75 23.58 29.72
C ALA A 225 7.69 22.37 29.87
N GLU A 226 9.00 22.59 29.71
CA GLU A 226 9.99 21.53 29.93
C GLU A 226 10.05 21.13 31.42
N PRO A 227 10.16 19.81 31.73
CA PRO A 227 10.35 19.36 33.09
C PRO A 227 11.60 19.98 33.72
N GLY A 228 11.49 20.47 34.96
CA GLY A 228 12.63 21.04 35.71
C GLY A 228 12.80 22.56 35.61
N LEU A 229 12.00 23.25 34.80
CA LEU A 229 11.97 24.72 34.79
C LEU A 229 11.25 25.27 36.05
N GLU A 230 11.81 26.30 36.69
CA GLU A 230 11.23 26.94 37.88
C GLU A 230 9.90 27.64 37.52
N LYS A 231 8.74 27.06 37.83
CA LYS A 231 7.40 27.48 37.35
C LYS A 231 7.05 28.97 37.60
N PRO A 232 6.32 29.66 36.69
CA PRO A 232 5.80 31.01 36.94
C PRO A 232 4.86 31.01 38.16
N LEU A 233 4.70 32.18 38.79
CA LEU A 233 3.74 32.30 39.86
C LEU A 233 2.33 32.45 39.30
N PHE A 234 1.50 31.41 39.41
CA PHE A 234 0.07 31.50 39.06
C PHE A 234 -0.76 31.90 40.29
N ARG A 235 -1.55 32.97 40.19
CA ARG A 235 -2.39 33.49 41.29
C ARG A 235 -3.76 33.97 40.79
N SER A 236 -4.78 33.78 41.61
CA SER A 236 -6.00 34.57 41.52
C SER A 236 -5.77 35.91 42.23
N ILE A 237 -6.58 36.93 41.93
CA ILE A 237 -6.46 38.22 42.62
C ILE A 237 -6.63 38.10 44.14
N PRO A 238 -7.65 37.39 44.68
CA PRO A 238 -7.76 37.20 46.12
C PRO A 238 -6.53 36.52 46.73
N ASP A 239 -5.98 35.49 46.07
CA ASP A 239 -4.77 34.79 46.52
C ASP A 239 -3.55 35.70 46.56
N LEU A 240 -3.36 36.47 45.49
CA LEU A 240 -2.29 37.46 45.39
C LEU A 240 -2.40 38.50 46.50
N CYS A 241 -3.59 39.03 46.73
CA CYS A 241 -3.81 40.04 47.78
C CYS A 241 -3.57 39.46 49.18
N ARG A 242 -4.02 38.22 49.48
CA ARG A 242 -3.72 37.56 50.76
C ARG A 242 -2.22 37.37 50.97
N GLN A 243 -1.48 37.00 49.92
CA GLN A 243 -0.02 36.88 49.96
C GLN A 243 0.65 38.23 50.24
N LEU A 244 0.19 39.30 49.58
CA LEU A 244 0.73 40.64 49.77
C LEU A 244 0.40 41.20 51.17
N VAL A 245 -0.81 41.00 51.67
CA VAL A 245 -1.18 41.41 53.04
C VAL A 245 -0.44 40.58 54.10
N GLY A 246 -0.11 39.32 53.81
CA GLY A 246 0.58 38.43 54.73
C GLY A 246 -0.34 37.80 55.78
N PRO A 247 0.20 37.21 56.86
CA PRO A 247 -0.57 36.46 57.87
C PRO A 247 -1.71 37.25 58.52
N GLU A 248 -1.55 38.57 58.62
CA GLU A 248 -2.52 39.52 59.20
C GLU A 248 -3.88 39.51 58.48
N HIS A 249 -3.96 39.05 57.22
CA HIS A 249 -5.21 39.02 56.48
C HIS A 249 -6.30 38.19 57.20
N LYS A 250 -5.94 37.15 57.96
CA LYS A 250 -6.91 36.33 58.70
C LYS A 250 -7.62 37.11 59.79
N THR A 251 -6.93 38.09 60.37
CA THR A 251 -7.46 38.96 61.43
C THR A 251 -8.19 40.17 60.85
N LEU A 252 -7.62 40.80 59.82
CA LEU A 252 -8.19 41.98 59.16
C LEU A 252 -9.44 41.65 58.32
N PHE A 253 -9.45 40.47 57.70
CA PHE A 253 -10.47 40.03 56.75
C PHE A 253 -11.02 38.64 57.12
N PRO A 254 -11.76 38.51 58.24
CA PRO A 254 -12.27 37.23 58.70
C PRO A 254 -13.35 36.69 57.74
N ALA A 255 -13.27 35.41 57.40
CA ALA A 255 -14.12 34.77 56.38
C ALA A 255 -15.64 34.96 56.63
N GLY A 256 -16.08 34.90 57.90
CA GLY A 256 -17.49 35.09 58.26
C GLY A 256 -18.06 36.48 57.96
N LYS A 257 -17.20 37.50 57.77
CA LYS A 257 -17.58 38.87 57.42
C LYS A 257 -17.40 39.22 55.94
N ARG A 258 -16.97 38.27 55.09
CA ARG A 258 -16.83 38.52 53.65
C ARG A 258 -18.19 38.80 53.02
N MET A 259 -18.32 39.94 52.35
CA MET A 259 -19.51 40.38 51.66
C MET A 259 -19.52 39.79 50.24
N THR A 260 -20.69 39.31 49.84
CA THR A 260 -20.98 38.75 48.50
C THR A 260 -22.25 39.42 47.97
N ALA A 261 -22.50 39.36 46.67
CA ALA A 261 -23.73 39.91 46.08
C ALA A 261 -25.02 39.39 46.77
N ALA A 262 -25.09 38.09 47.07
CA ALA A 262 -26.24 37.49 47.78
C ALA A 262 -26.42 38.05 49.20
N ARG A 263 -25.35 38.05 50.01
CA ARG A 263 -25.37 38.66 51.35
C ARG A 263 -25.69 40.15 51.32
N PHE A 264 -25.19 40.89 50.33
CA PHE A 264 -25.49 42.30 50.15
C PHE A 264 -26.99 42.52 49.87
N ARG A 265 -27.55 41.71 48.96
CA ARG A 265 -28.97 41.72 48.62
C ARG A 265 -29.84 41.50 49.85
N GLU A 266 -29.56 40.46 50.64
CA GLU A 266 -30.37 40.12 51.82
C GLU A 266 -30.24 41.14 52.95
N ARG A 267 -29.03 41.66 53.18
CA ARG A 267 -28.71 42.44 54.38
C ARG A 267 -28.91 43.94 54.22
N PHE A 268 -28.65 44.49 53.03
CA PHE A 268 -28.69 45.94 52.78
C PHE A 268 -29.72 46.35 51.74
N PHE A 269 -29.95 45.54 50.71
CA PHE A 269 -30.86 45.91 49.62
C PHE A 269 -32.33 45.62 49.99
N ASN A 270 -32.69 44.36 50.25
CA ASN A 270 -34.08 43.93 50.48
C ASN A 270 -34.73 44.59 51.71
N ARG A 271 -33.91 45.04 52.67
CA ARG A 271 -34.38 45.71 53.89
C ARG A 271 -34.60 47.21 53.72
N ASN A 272 -34.25 47.76 52.56
CA ASN A 272 -34.38 49.19 52.29
C ASN A 272 -35.58 49.45 51.38
N ASN A 273 -36.67 49.96 51.95
CA ASN A 273 -37.91 50.25 51.21
C ASN A 273 -37.72 51.25 50.06
N ARG A 274 -36.67 52.09 50.11
CA ARG A 274 -36.35 53.08 49.07
C ARG A 274 -35.87 52.45 47.77
N VAL A 275 -35.43 51.18 47.81
CA VAL A 275 -34.97 50.43 46.64
C VAL A 275 -35.95 49.34 46.21
N ALA A 276 -37.18 49.35 46.74
CA ALA A 276 -38.25 48.44 46.31
C ALA A 276 -38.48 48.52 44.79
N GLY A 277 -38.55 47.36 44.13
CA GLY A 277 -38.71 47.26 42.67
C GLY A 277 -37.46 47.64 41.86
N ARG A 278 -36.30 47.87 42.50
CA ARG A 278 -35.03 48.11 41.82
C ARG A 278 -34.18 46.85 41.77
N ASP A 279 -33.15 46.88 40.94
CA ASP A 279 -32.25 45.74 40.75
C ASP A 279 -31.09 45.74 41.77
N PRO A 280 -30.98 44.73 42.65
CA PRO A 280 -29.87 44.60 43.59
C PRO A 280 -28.51 44.41 42.91
N GLU A 281 -28.45 43.77 41.74
CA GLU A 281 -27.19 43.50 41.05
C GLU A 281 -26.51 44.78 40.58
N LEU A 282 -27.29 45.72 40.05
CA LEU A 282 -26.77 47.02 39.61
C LEU A 282 -26.23 47.85 40.77
N PHE A 283 -26.89 47.79 41.93
CA PHE A 283 -26.42 48.47 43.13
C PHE A 283 -25.07 47.88 43.58
N TRP A 284 -24.98 46.56 43.60
CA TRP A 284 -23.72 45.88 43.90
C TRP A 284 -22.63 46.25 42.88
N GLU A 285 -22.98 46.31 41.59
CA GLU A 285 -22.06 46.66 40.51
C GLU A 285 -21.52 48.09 40.61
N GLU A 286 -22.38 49.09 40.81
CA GLU A 286 -21.96 50.48 41.03
C GLU A 286 -21.02 50.61 42.23
N ILE A 287 -21.34 49.90 43.32
CA ILE A 287 -20.52 49.90 44.53
C ILE A 287 -19.13 49.34 44.26
N GLN A 288 -19.04 48.17 43.63
CA GLN A 288 -17.76 47.51 43.36
C GLN A 288 -16.97 48.25 42.27
N ALA A 289 -17.58 48.53 41.12
CA ALA A 289 -16.88 49.03 39.93
C ALA A 289 -16.53 50.53 40.00
N ILE A 290 -17.36 51.34 40.67
CA ILE A 290 -17.21 52.80 40.71
C ILE A 290 -16.88 53.28 42.12
N ILE A 291 -17.76 53.08 43.10
CA ILE A 291 -17.56 53.68 44.43
C ILE A 291 -16.27 53.17 45.07
N LYS A 292 -15.99 51.86 44.98
CA LYS A 292 -14.80 51.23 45.59
C LYS A 292 -13.67 50.94 44.59
N GLY A 293 -14.00 50.73 43.31
CA GLY A 293 -13.07 50.24 42.27
C GLY A 293 -12.47 51.32 41.36
N ASP A 294 -12.78 52.59 41.57
CA ASP A 294 -12.32 53.70 40.73
C ASP A 294 -10.78 53.89 40.79
N PRO A 295 -10.11 54.08 39.64
CA PRO A 295 -8.66 54.32 39.56
C PRO A 295 -8.15 55.51 40.38
N ARG A 296 -8.96 56.55 40.62
CA ARG A 296 -8.55 57.73 41.41
C ARG A 296 -8.14 57.36 42.84
N LEU A 297 -8.69 56.26 43.37
CA LEU A 297 -8.36 55.75 44.71
C LEU A 297 -6.92 55.17 44.80
N LEU A 298 -6.20 55.06 43.69
CA LEU A 298 -4.79 54.65 43.67
C LEU A 298 -3.84 55.78 44.13
N GLN A 299 -4.29 57.04 44.07
CA GLN A 299 -3.48 58.22 44.41
C GLN A 299 -3.59 58.60 45.89
N GLU A 300 -4.73 58.32 46.52
CA GLU A 300 -5.04 58.74 47.89
C GLU A 300 -5.53 57.56 48.72
N GLN A 301 -5.12 57.48 49.99
CA GLN A 301 -5.46 56.38 50.89
C GLN A 301 -6.92 56.47 51.38
N ARG A 302 -7.87 56.33 50.45
CA ARG A 302 -9.31 56.34 50.69
C ARG A 302 -9.91 54.98 50.35
N SER A 303 -10.95 54.59 51.08
CA SER A 303 -11.63 53.30 50.86
C SER A 303 -12.74 53.35 49.81
N HIS A 304 -13.11 54.54 49.36
CA HIS A 304 -14.16 54.76 48.36
C HIS A 304 -14.16 56.22 47.91
N LEU A 305 -14.81 56.48 46.77
CA LEU A 305 -15.17 57.83 46.34
C LEU A 305 -16.15 58.47 47.33
N SER A 306 -15.99 59.76 47.58
CA SER A 306 -16.98 60.54 48.34
C SER A 306 -18.31 60.63 47.58
N ARG A 307 -19.37 61.00 48.30
CA ARG A 307 -20.71 61.16 47.74
C ARG A 307 -20.72 62.11 46.56
N SER A 308 -20.07 63.27 46.66
CA SER A 308 -19.98 64.23 45.55
C SER A 308 -19.22 63.65 44.35
N GLU A 309 -18.08 63.00 44.57
CA GLU A 309 -17.29 62.42 43.47
C GLU A 309 -18.02 61.30 42.72
N TYR A 310 -18.84 60.52 43.43
CA TYR A 310 -19.67 59.48 42.82
C TYR A 310 -20.87 60.07 42.07
N LEU A 311 -21.57 61.05 42.66
CA LEU A 311 -22.70 61.72 42.00
C LEU A 311 -22.28 62.51 40.75
N ASP A 312 -21.05 63.04 40.72
CA ASP A 312 -20.46 63.71 39.56
C ASP A 312 -19.83 62.72 38.55
N CYS A 313 -19.84 61.42 38.84
CA CYS A 313 -19.21 60.42 38.00
C CYS A 313 -20.04 60.16 36.73
N ARG A 314 -19.53 60.60 35.57
CA ARG A 314 -20.15 60.38 34.26
C ARG A 314 -20.31 58.91 33.86
N HIS A 315 -19.62 58.00 34.56
CA HIS A 315 -19.69 56.56 34.31
C HIS A 315 -20.75 55.84 35.15
N SER A 316 -21.40 56.54 36.09
CA SER A 316 -22.56 55.96 36.79
C SER A 316 -23.74 55.90 35.83
N ILE A 317 -24.39 54.75 35.80
CA ILE A 317 -25.58 54.48 34.97
C ILE A 317 -26.79 54.17 35.86
N ALA A 318 -26.62 54.31 37.18
CA ALA A 318 -27.70 54.13 38.13
C ALA A 318 -28.80 55.17 37.87
N ALA A 319 -30.04 54.70 37.71
CA ALA A 319 -31.20 55.58 37.58
C ALA A 319 -31.42 56.47 38.82
N ASP A 320 -30.91 56.05 39.98
CA ASP A 320 -30.91 56.82 41.22
C ASP A 320 -29.57 56.59 41.94
N PRO A 321 -28.51 57.33 41.56
CA PRO A 321 -27.19 57.20 42.19
C PRO A 321 -27.25 57.52 43.68
N GLU A 322 -28.11 58.45 44.08
CA GLU A 322 -28.28 58.86 45.46
C GLU A 322 -28.71 57.68 46.37
N ALA A 323 -29.68 56.89 45.93
CA ALA A 323 -30.07 55.67 46.65
C ALA A 323 -28.95 54.62 46.69
N VAL A 324 -28.15 54.48 45.62
CA VAL A 324 -26.99 53.56 45.60
C VAL A 324 -26.01 53.95 46.69
N TYR A 325 -25.65 55.24 46.76
CA TYR A 325 -24.69 55.73 47.75
C TYR A 325 -25.23 55.59 49.18
N GLN A 326 -26.52 55.82 49.42
CA GLN A 326 -27.14 55.60 50.73
C GLN A 326 -27.10 54.12 51.19
N VAL A 327 -27.37 53.19 50.27
CA VAL A 327 -27.23 51.75 50.55
C VAL A 327 -25.76 51.40 50.82
N PHE A 328 -24.85 51.98 50.04
CA PHE A 328 -23.42 51.82 50.26
C PHE A 328 -22.97 52.34 51.63
N GLU A 329 -23.44 53.50 52.10
CA GLU A 329 -23.10 54.02 53.43
C GLU A 329 -23.57 53.09 54.55
N ALA A 330 -24.69 52.40 54.38
CA ALA A 330 -25.15 51.38 55.33
C ALA A 330 -24.24 50.15 55.31
N TYR A 331 -23.80 49.72 54.11
CA TYR A 331 -22.82 48.65 53.96
C TYR A 331 -21.47 49.03 54.57
N ALA A 332 -20.91 50.18 54.23
CA ALA A 332 -19.61 50.64 54.73
C ALA A 332 -19.57 50.76 56.27
N ARG A 333 -20.69 51.11 56.91
CA ARG A 333 -20.81 51.19 58.37
C ARG A 333 -20.89 49.83 59.08
N SER A 334 -21.16 48.73 58.38
CA SER A 334 -21.33 47.42 59.02
C SER A 334 -20.02 46.78 59.48
N GLY A 335 -18.88 47.23 58.94
CA GLY A 335 -17.57 46.62 59.15
C GLY A 335 -17.43 45.23 58.51
N ASP A 336 -18.33 44.86 57.59
CA ASP A 336 -18.11 43.76 56.65
C ASP A 336 -17.14 44.21 55.56
N TRP A 337 -16.52 43.26 54.86
CA TRP A 337 -15.47 43.55 53.87
C TRP A 337 -15.70 42.77 52.58
N ASP A 338 -15.21 43.27 51.44
CA ASP A 338 -15.17 42.54 50.17
C ASP A 338 -13.76 42.48 49.56
N ASP A 339 -13.65 41.80 48.42
CA ASP A 339 -12.36 41.54 47.77
C ASP A 339 -11.64 42.83 47.34
N LEU A 340 -12.35 43.96 47.17
CA LEU A 340 -11.72 45.26 46.91
C LEU A 340 -11.08 45.87 48.16
N ASP A 341 -11.65 45.65 49.36
CA ASP A 341 -11.01 46.08 50.60
C ASP A 341 -9.69 45.32 50.83
N LEU A 342 -9.70 44.02 50.53
CA LEU A 342 -8.50 43.20 50.56
C LEU A 342 -7.46 43.66 49.50
N SER A 343 -7.91 43.94 48.28
CA SER A 343 -7.07 44.48 47.20
C SER A 343 -6.44 45.82 47.61
N ARG A 344 -7.21 46.66 48.30
CA ARG A 344 -6.76 47.96 48.79
C ARG A 344 -5.71 47.83 49.89
N ALA A 345 -5.91 46.94 50.85
CA ALA A 345 -4.91 46.66 51.87
C ALA A 345 -3.60 46.16 51.24
N ALA A 346 -3.69 45.30 50.22
CA ALA A 346 -2.51 44.83 49.48
C ALA A 346 -1.77 45.99 48.76
N TYR A 347 -2.49 46.85 48.04
CA TYR A 347 -1.90 47.98 47.32
C TYR A 347 -1.21 48.96 48.26
N TRP A 348 -1.88 49.35 49.34
CA TRP A 348 -1.31 50.32 50.28
C TRP A 348 -0.15 49.76 51.09
N ARG A 349 -0.14 48.44 51.36
CA ARG A 349 1.03 47.78 51.93
C ARG A 349 2.24 47.92 51.00
N ILE A 350 2.08 47.67 49.69
CA ILE A 350 3.16 47.88 48.70
C ILE A 350 3.65 49.33 48.71
N ARG A 351 2.74 50.31 48.78
CA ARG A 351 3.06 51.74 48.70
C ARG A 351 3.70 52.28 49.99
N GLN A 352 3.37 51.74 51.16
CA GLN A 352 3.81 52.25 52.46
C GLN A 352 5.01 51.52 53.02
N THR A 353 5.00 50.18 53.01
CA THR A 353 6.04 49.35 53.63
C THR A 353 6.96 48.69 52.61
N GLY A 354 6.74 48.96 51.32
CA GLY A 354 7.43 48.30 50.22
C GLY A 354 6.73 47.00 49.80
N CYS A 355 7.06 46.51 48.60
CA CYS A 355 6.47 45.26 48.12
C CYS A 355 7.02 44.08 48.95
N PRO A 356 6.17 43.27 49.61
CA PRO A 356 6.61 42.16 50.44
C PRO A 356 7.11 40.96 49.61
N VAL A 357 6.92 41.03 48.29
CA VAL A 357 7.52 40.14 47.31
C VAL A 357 8.40 40.98 46.38
N GLU A 358 9.46 40.40 45.83
CA GLU A 358 10.19 41.07 44.76
C GLU A 358 9.22 41.30 43.58
N ARG A 359 9.30 42.48 42.95
CA ARG A 359 8.51 42.78 41.75
C ARG A 359 8.83 41.78 40.63
N PHE A 360 7.93 41.66 39.68
CA PHE A 360 8.03 40.69 38.59
C PHE A 360 8.59 41.34 37.32
N ASP A 361 9.47 40.61 36.63
CA ASP A 361 10.02 40.99 35.33
C ASP A 361 8.95 40.92 34.25
N GLU A 362 7.99 40.00 34.39
CA GLU A 362 6.83 39.85 33.50
C GLU A 362 5.55 39.59 34.29
N VAL A 363 4.48 40.31 33.94
CA VAL A 363 3.16 40.17 34.53
C VAL A 363 2.14 39.98 33.42
N VAL A 364 1.56 38.78 33.38
CA VAL A 364 0.52 38.35 32.45
C VAL A 364 -0.81 38.35 33.18
N VAL A 365 -1.73 39.22 32.75
CA VAL A 365 -3.09 39.31 33.28
C VAL A 365 -4.05 38.73 32.26
N ASP A 366 -4.68 37.63 32.61
CA ASP A 366 -5.77 37.05 31.81
C ASP A 366 -7.12 37.37 32.45
N GLU A 367 -8.17 37.40 31.62
CA GLU A 367 -9.53 37.82 32.01
C GLU A 367 -9.54 39.23 32.66
N ALA A 368 -8.76 40.17 32.12
CA ALA A 368 -8.65 41.54 32.63
C ALA A 368 -10.01 42.25 32.75
N GLN A 369 -11.00 41.81 31.95
CA GLN A 369 -12.36 42.35 32.01
C GLN A 369 -13.09 42.11 33.33
N ASP A 370 -12.63 41.19 34.17
CA ASP A 370 -13.23 40.93 35.48
C ASP A 370 -12.61 41.78 36.59
N LEU A 371 -11.61 42.59 36.25
CA LEU A 371 -10.87 43.42 37.19
C LEU A 371 -11.33 44.86 37.16
N THR A 372 -11.52 45.44 38.35
CA THR A 372 -11.74 46.88 38.49
C THR A 372 -10.48 47.66 38.12
N GLY A 373 -10.64 48.94 37.78
CA GLY A 373 -9.51 49.83 37.52
C GLY A 373 -8.52 49.91 38.69
N PHE A 374 -9.01 49.85 39.93
CA PHE A 374 -8.18 49.75 41.13
C PHE A 374 -7.34 48.47 41.16
N GLN A 375 -7.94 47.30 40.87
CA GLN A 375 -7.21 46.02 40.84
C GLN A 375 -6.16 45.97 39.73
N ILE A 376 -6.47 46.52 38.55
CA ILE A 376 -5.47 46.69 37.47
C ILE A 376 -4.30 47.55 37.98
N GLY A 377 -4.59 48.63 38.72
CA GLY A 377 -3.58 49.46 39.35
C GLY A 377 -2.69 48.73 40.37
N LEU A 378 -3.29 47.86 41.18
CA LEU A 378 -2.55 46.97 42.08
C LEU A 378 -1.56 46.07 41.31
N ILE A 379 -2.00 45.47 40.20
CA ILE A 379 -1.15 44.59 39.40
C ILE A 379 0.00 45.37 38.76
N LEU A 380 -0.27 46.56 38.22
CA LEU A 380 0.75 47.44 37.65
C LEU A 380 1.85 47.79 38.66
N ALA A 381 1.50 47.94 39.95
CA ALA A 381 2.46 48.21 41.02
C ALA A 381 3.43 47.03 41.31
N LEU A 382 3.10 45.82 40.84
CA LEU A 382 3.93 44.61 40.99
C LEU A 382 4.88 44.39 39.81
N CYS A 383 4.71 45.10 38.70
CA CYS A 383 5.55 44.95 37.51
C CYS A 383 6.80 45.84 37.62
N LYS A 384 7.99 45.30 37.30
CA LYS A 384 9.25 46.06 37.33
C LYS A 384 9.31 47.12 36.23
N SER A 385 8.81 46.80 35.03
CA SER A 385 8.85 47.68 33.87
C SER A 385 7.63 47.50 32.97
N GLN A 386 7.35 48.49 32.13
CA GLN A 386 6.24 48.44 31.17
C GLN A 386 6.43 47.32 30.13
N ALA A 387 7.69 47.00 29.79
CA ALA A 387 8.04 45.95 28.82
C ALA A 387 7.59 44.54 29.24
N GLY A 388 7.43 44.31 30.55
CA GLY A 388 6.96 43.07 31.12
C GLY A 388 5.45 42.90 31.18
N LEU A 389 4.65 43.92 30.82
CA LEU A 389 3.20 43.86 31.02
C LEU A 389 2.45 43.28 29.82
N PHE A 390 1.52 42.36 30.10
CA PHE A 390 0.55 41.87 29.14
C PHE A 390 -0.83 41.76 29.80
N LEU A 391 -1.83 42.41 29.21
CA LEU A 391 -3.23 42.33 29.62
C LEU A 391 -4.06 41.75 28.49
N ALA A 392 -4.74 40.64 28.73
CA ALA A 392 -5.72 40.07 27.82
C ALA A 392 -7.12 40.15 28.41
N GLY A 393 -8.12 40.48 27.57
CA GLY A 393 -9.50 40.53 28.02
C GLY A 393 -10.54 40.69 26.90
N ASP A 394 -11.80 40.61 27.30
CA ASP A 394 -12.97 40.72 26.41
C ASP A 394 -14.12 41.45 27.11
N THR A 395 -14.47 42.65 26.61
CA THR A 395 -15.56 43.46 27.18
C THR A 395 -16.92 42.75 27.08
N GLN A 396 -17.13 41.86 26.10
CA GLN A 396 -18.40 41.13 25.96
C GLN A 396 -18.56 39.99 26.95
N GLN A 397 -17.50 39.63 27.67
CA GLN A 397 -17.50 38.58 28.70
C GLN A 397 -17.35 39.14 30.12
N ALA A 398 -17.46 40.46 30.30
CA ALA A 398 -17.45 41.11 31.61
C ALA A 398 -18.78 40.84 32.34
N ILE A 399 -18.81 39.79 33.16
CA ILE A 399 -19.97 39.44 34.00
C ILE A 399 -19.74 39.73 35.48
N HIS A 400 -18.48 39.99 35.87
CA HIS A 400 -18.15 40.47 37.21
C HIS A 400 -18.35 41.99 37.29
N PRO A 401 -18.60 42.54 38.49
CA PRO A 401 -18.92 43.94 38.67
C PRO A 401 -17.68 44.85 38.57
N SER A 402 -17.03 44.86 37.41
CA SER A 402 -15.79 45.58 37.12
C SER A 402 -16.01 46.86 36.31
N ARG A 403 -17.05 46.87 35.46
CA ARG A 403 -17.24 47.84 34.36
C ARG A 403 -15.95 48.11 33.59
N PHE A 404 -15.29 47.02 33.25
CA PHE A 404 -14.06 47.08 32.50
C PHE A 404 -14.30 47.71 31.12
N ASP A 405 -13.39 48.62 30.78
CA ASP A 405 -13.21 49.16 29.45
C ASP A 405 -11.72 49.37 29.22
N TRP A 406 -11.27 49.20 27.97
CA TRP A 406 -9.90 49.44 27.58
C TRP A 406 -9.49 50.90 27.76
N THR A 407 -10.43 51.86 27.66
CA THR A 407 -10.15 53.28 27.96
C THR A 407 -9.75 53.45 29.42
N ARG A 408 -10.50 52.87 30.36
CA ARG A 408 -10.17 52.88 31.79
C ARG A 408 -8.84 52.21 32.09
N SER A 409 -8.53 51.10 31.42
CA SER A 409 -7.23 50.44 31.58
C SER A 409 -6.06 51.36 31.16
N ARG A 410 -6.23 52.11 30.05
CA ARG A 410 -5.26 53.11 29.60
C ARG A 410 -5.16 54.29 30.57
N GLU A 411 -6.28 54.72 31.16
CA GLU A 411 -6.29 55.75 32.22
C GLU A 411 -5.49 55.31 33.44
N VAL A 412 -5.66 54.07 33.91
CA VAL A 412 -4.87 53.53 35.04
C VAL A 412 -3.37 53.52 34.72
N MET A 413 -2.98 53.11 33.51
CA MET A 413 -1.58 53.14 33.07
C MET A 413 -1.03 54.56 32.98
N PHE A 414 -1.84 55.52 32.53
CA PHE A 414 -1.47 56.93 32.56
C PHE A 414 -1.29 57.43 34.01
N LEU A 415 -2.21 57.09 34.92
CA LEU A 415 -2.15 57.52 36.32
C LEU A 415 -0.92 56.97 37.07
N LEU A 416 -0.54 55.71 36.84
CA LEU A 416 0.55 55.06 37.58
C LEU A 416 1.92 55.18 36.91
N TRP A 417 1.97 55.23 35.58
CA TRP A 417 3.22 55.20 34.82
C TRP A 417 3.42 56.40 33.89
N ASN A 418 2.50 57.38 33.89
CA ASN A 418 2.47 58.49 32.93
C ASN A 418 2.51 58.01 31.46
N LEU A 419 2.00 56.80 31.21
CA LEU A 419 2.06 56.15 29.92
C LEU A 419 0.81 56.45 29.10
N ARG A 420 0.98 57.18 27.99
CA ARG A 420 -0.09 57.41 27.01
C ARG A 420 -0.01 56.37 25.90
N LEU A 421 -0.64 55.22 26.11
CA LEU A 421 -0.79 54.21 25.06
C LEU A 421 -1.80 54.70 24.00
N PRO A 422 -1.44 54.81 22.72
CA PRO A 422 -2.40 55.11 21.66
C PRO A 422 -3.36 53.93 21.43
N ALA A 423 -4.54 54.20 20.88
CA ALA A 423 -5.62 53.20 20.78
C ALA A 423 -5.26 52.00 19.86
N ASP A 424 -4.41 52.22 18.86
CA ASP A 424 -3.90 51.21 17.92
C ASP A 424 -2.88 50.22 18.52
N ARG A 425 -2.51 50.43 19.79
CA ARG A 425 -1.73 49.48 20.61
C ARG A 425 -2.60 48.43 21.31
N ILE A 426 -3.93 48.56 21.22
CA ILE A 426 -4.85 47.47 21.55
C ILE A 426 -4.88 46.53 20.34
N LEU A 427 -4.28 45.36 20.49
CA LEU A 427 -4.21 44.34 19.45
C LEU A 427 -5.46 43.46 19.54
N THR A 428 -6.01 43.05 18.40
CA THR A 428 -7.25 42.27 18.34
C THR A 428 -6.99 40.90 17.73
N LEU A 429 -7.48 39.84 18.37
CA LEU A 429 -7.57 38.50 17.78
C LEU A 429 -8.88 38.39 17.00
N GLU A 430 -8.77 38.13 15.69
CA GLU A 430 -9.90 38.15 14.75
C GLU A 430 -10.43 36.77 14.38
N THR A 431 -9.85 35.69 14.93
CA THR A 431 -10.23 34.31 14.59
C THR A 431 -10.77 33.60 15.82
N ASN A 432 -11.86 32.84 15.68
CA ASN A 432 -12.38 31.95 16.71
C ASN A 432 -11.95 30.50 16.43
N TYR A 433 -11.17 29.93 17.35
CA TYR A 433 -10.61 28.58 17.26
C TYR A 433 -11.50 27.56 17.98
N ARG A 434 -12.29 28.01 18.97
CA ARG A 434 -13.01 27.15 19.89
C ARG A 434 -14.40 26.79 19.41
N ASN A 435 -15.22 27.79 19.10
CA ASN A 435 -16.63 27.64 18.86
C ASN A 435 -16.90 27.35 17.38
N GLN A 436 -17.89 26.50 17.11
CA GLN A 436 -18.37 26.25 15.75
C GLN A 436 -19.14 27.47 15.19
N ARG A 437 -19.21 27.53 13.85
CA ARG A 437 -19.86 28.59 13.07
C ARG A 437 -21.23 28.99 13.64
N ALA A 438 -22.12 28.03 13.91
CA ALA A 438 -23.47 28.33 14.37
C ALA A 438 -23.51 29.06 15.75
N VAL A 439 -22.63 28.68 16.68
CA VAL A 439 -22.50 29.35 17.99
C VAL A 439 -21.96 30.78 17.81
N VAL A 440 -20.96 30.93 16.94
CA VAL A 440 -20.36 32.25 16.65
C VAL A 440 -21.33 33.17 15.91
N ASP A 441 -22.13 32.66 14.98
CA ASP A 441 -23.11 33.47 14.24
C ASP A 441 -24.16 34.09 15.17
N VAL A 442 -24.58 33.34 16.19
CA VAL A 442 -25.49 33.78 17.26
C VAL A 442 -24.84 34.83 18.14
N ALA A 443 -23.63 34.58 18.64
CA ALA A 443 -22.89 35.56 19.44
C ALA A 443 -22.63 36.85 18.62
N ASN A 444 -22.33 36.71 17.32
CA ASN A 444 -22.18 37.83 16.41
C ASN A 444 -23.48 38.58 16.11
N ALA A 445 -24.64 37.92 16.15
CA ALA A 445 -25.93 38.60 16.06
C ALA A 445 -26.14 39.53 17.27
N ILE A 446 -25.82 39.05 18.48
CA ILE A 446 -25.84 39.85 19.71
C ILE A 446 -24.83 41.01 19.60
N ALA A 447 -23.61 40.73 19.16
CA ALA A 447 -22.54 41.72 19.01
C ALA A 447 -22.90 42.84 18.02
N ARG A 448 -23.46 42.51 16.83
CA ARG A 448 -23.92 43.50 15.85
C ARG A 448 -25.02 44.40 16.40
N TRP A 449 -25.95 43.82 17.16
CA TRP A 449 -26.98 44.60 17.84
C TRP A 449 -26.38 45.54 18.89
N ARG A 450 -25.44 45.07 19.72
CA ARG A 450 -24.72 45.91 20.70
C ARG A 450 -23.97 47.05 20.02
N ARG A 451 -23.34 46.80 18.87
CA ARG A 451 -22.68 47.85 18.08
C ARG A 451 -23.66 48.93 17.64
N ALA A 452 -24.86 48.54 17.21
CA ALA A 452 -25.90 49.49 16.81
C ALA A 452 -26.51 50.23 18.01
N ALA A 453 -26.72 49.55 19.13
CA ALA A 453 -27.41 50.11 20.30
C ALA A 453 -26.48 50.91 21.24
N TRP A 454 -25.23 50.47 21.43
CA TRP A 454 -24.29 50.97 22.43
C TRP A 454 -22.93 51.43 21.84
N GLN A 455 -22.78 51.45 20.52
CA GLN A 455 -21.54 51.86 19.82
C GLN A 455 -20.30 51.02 20.20
N GLU A 456 -20.50 49.77 20.63
CA GLU A 456 -19.41 48.86 20.96
C GLU A 456 -18.78 48.23 19.70
N GLU A 457 -17.45 48.17 19.64
CA GLU A 457 -16.75 47.67 18.46
C GLU A 457 -16.49 46.15 18.46
N ALA A 458 -16.99 45.40 19.45
CA ALA A 458 -16.62 43.99 19.61
C ALA A 458 -17.46 43.10 18.69
N ILE A 459 -16.80 42.19 17.98
CA ILE A 459 -17.39 41.15 17.13
C ILE A 459 -16.60 39.87 17.45
N GLU A 460 -17.27 38.72 17.50
CA GLU A 460 -16.62 37.42 17.61
C GLU A 460 -15.87 37.10 16.32
N GLY A 461 -14.64 36.61 16.47
CA GLY A 461 -13.76 36.32 15.35
C GLY A 461 -14.30 35.24 14.40
N ASP A 462 -13.74 35.17 13.19
CA ASP A 462 -14.14 34.19 12.19
C ASP A 462 -13.89 32.75 12.67
N PRO A 463 -14.93 31.89 12.76
CA PRO A 463 -14.79 30.52 13.23
C PRO A 463 -14.17 29.62 12.16
N ARG A 464 -13.23 28.78 12.58
CA ARG A 464 -12.57 27.78 11.74
C ARG A 464 -13.38 26.49 11.54
N LYS A 465 -14.31 26.19 12.47
CA LYS A 465 -15.02 24.91 12.53
C LYS A 465 -16.46 25.07 12.05
N ALA A 466 -16.87 24.26 11.07
CA ALA A 466 -18.28 24.04 10.75
C ALA A 466 -18.93 23.14 11.81
N GLY A 467 -20.24 23.24 11.99
CA GLY A 467 -20.93 22.56 13.08
C GLY A 467 -22.44 22.48 12.90
N PRO A 468 -23.13 21.62 13.69
CA PRO A 468 -24.58 21.60 13.73
C PRO A 468 -25.16 22.99 14.03
N PRO A 469 -26.36 23.28 13.50
CA PRO A 469 -27.06 24.52 13.82
C PRO A 469 -27.42 24.57 15.31
N ILE A 470 -27.56 25.78 15.84
CA ILE A 470 -28.10 25.96 17.20
C ILE A 470 -29.57 25.53 17.23
N ARG A 471 -30.02 24.97 18.34
CA ARG A 471 -31.40 24.51 18.50
C ARG A 471 -32.12 25.34 19.56
N LEU A 472 -33.18 26.02 19.14
CA LEU A 472 -34.10 26.74 20.02
C LEU A 472 -35.30 25.83 20.30
N LEU A 473 -35.46 25.44 21.56
CA LEU A 473 -36.44 24.46 21.99
C LEU A 473 -37.42 25.10 22.97
N THR A 474 -38.71 24.96 22.69
CA THR A 474 -39.76 25.39 23.62
C THR A 474 -40.16 24.22 24.51
N ALA A 475 -39.85 24.31 25.80
CA ALA A 475 -40.21 23.28 26.78
C ALA A 475 -40.36 23.87 28.19
N THR A 476 -41.27 23.30 28.97
CA THR A 476 -41.48 23.64 30.39
C THR A 476 -40.59 22.81 31.32
N GLU A 477 -40.09 21.67 30.85
CA GLU A 477 -39.18 20.79 31.60
C GLU A 477 -38.09 20.21 30.69
N LEU A 478 -36.90 19.97 31.25
CA LEU A 478 -35.86 19.17 30.59
C LEU A 478 -36.19 17.67 30.69
N PRO A 479 -35.96 16.89 29.61
CA PRO A 479 -36.04 15.44 29.68
C PRO A 479 -34.98 14.88 30.65
N PRO A 480 -35.17 13.65 31.16
CA PRO A 480 -34.18 12.99 31.99
C PRO A 480 -32.83 12.88 31.26
N ILE A 481 -31.75 13.30 31.93
CA ILE A 481 -30.38 13.21 31.44
C ILE A 481 -29.73 12.02 32.16
N PRO A 482 -29.22 11.00 31.46
CA PRO A 482 -28.56 9.86 32.10
C PRO A 482 -27.35 10.32 32.93
N ALA A 483 -27.28 9.92 34.19
CA ALA A 483 -26.17 10.23 35.10
C ALA A 483 -24.96 9.32 34.80
N ILE A 484 -24.31 9.55 33.66
CA ILE A 484 -23.14 8.80 33.21
C ILE A 484 -21.95 9.76 33.22
N ASP A 485 -20.85 9.39 33.89
CA ASP A 485 -19.68 10.25 34.10
C ASP A 485 -19.19 10.90 32.79
N HIS A 486 -19.17 10.12 31.69
CA HIS A 486 -18.77 10.63 30.37
C HIS A 486 -19.66 11.77 29.85
N ILE A 487 -20.97 11.69 30.07
CA ILE A 487 -21.91 12.76 29.67
C ILE A 487 -21.62 14.02 30.48
N THR A 488 -21.39 13.91 31.79
CA THR A 488 -21.11 15.07 32.65
C THR A 488 -19.79 15.79 32.32
N THR A 489 -18.86 15.11 31.63
CA THR A 489 -17.61 15.74 31.14
C THR A 489 -17.77 16.47 29.81
N ARG A 490 -18.80 16.16 29.02
CA ARG A 490 -19.04 16.74 27.68
C ARG A 490 -20.26 17.65 27.60
N LEU A 491 -21.22 17.49 28.51
CA LEU A 491 -22.44 18.26 28.62
C LEU A 491 -22.37 19.20 29.82
N MET A 492 -22.90 20.41 29.67
CA MET A 492 -23.16 21.33 30.77
C MET A 492 -24.55 21.93 30.62
N VAL A 493 -25.28 22.01 31.74
CA VAL A 493 -26.53 22.74 31.83
C VAL A 493 -26.25 24.06 32.54
N ILE A 494 -26.46 25.17 31.86
CA ILE A 494 -26.34 26.52 32.43
C ILE A 494 -27.73 26.99 32.82
N ALA A 495 -27.97 27.10 34.12
CA ALA A 495 -29.17 27.68 34.68
C ALA A 495 -29.08 29.21 34.71
N ALA A 496 -30.21 29.89 34.52
CA ALA A 496 -30.28 31.35 34.54
C ALA A 496 -29.92 31.96 35.91
N ASP A 497 -30.26 31.28 37.01
CA ASP A 497 -30.00 31.72 38.38
C ASP A 497 -29.78 30.54 39.35
N GLU A 498 -29.44 30.86 40.61
CA GLU A 498 -29.21 29.85 41.66
C GLU A 498 -30.47 29.05 42.02
N THR A 499 -31.67 29.61 41.86
CA THR A 499 -32.91 28.89 42.19
C THR A 499 -33.19 27.82 41.14
N ALA A 500 -33.08 28.18 39.86
CA ALA A 500 -33.18 27.25 38.74
C ALA A 500 -32.06 26.19 38.79
N LYS A 501 -30.85 26.56 39.22
CA LYS A 501 -29.76 25.60 39.44
C LYS A 501 -30.12 24.58 40.51
N LEU A 502 -30.57 25.00 41.68
CA LEU A 502 -30.93 24.08 42.77
C LEU A 502 -32.06 23.12 42.37
N GLU A 503 -33.05 23.61 41.64
CA GLU A 503 -34.12 22.80 41.05
C GLU A 503 -33.54 21.71 40.13
N LEU A 504 -32.69 22.10 39.18
CA LEU A 504 -32.07 21.17 38.23
C LEU A 504 -31.07 20.22 38.89
N GLN A 505 -30.29 20.67 39.88
CA GLN A 505 -29.34 19.84 40.62
C GLN A 505 -30.04 18.74 41.41
N SER A 506 -31.25 19.00 41.93
CA SER A 506 -32.06 17.97 42.57
C SER A 506 -32.46 16.83 41.62
N ARG A 507 -32.49 17.11 40.31
CA ARG A 507 -32.88 16.16 39.25
C ARG A 507 -31.70 15.49 38.56
N PHE A 508 -30.61 16.22 38.33
CA PHE A 508 -29.48 15.78 37.48
C PHE A 508 -28.14 15.66 38.23
N GLY A 509 -28.09 16.06 39.50
CA GLY A 509 -26.89 16.09 40.31
C GLY A 509 -26.04 17.36 40.14
N PRO A 510 -25.12 17.64 41.09
CA PRO A 510 -24.39 18.90 41.15
C PRO A 510 -23.28 19.05 40.09
N GLY A 511 -22.79 17.96 39.49
CA GLY A 511 -21.66 18.00 38.55
C GLY A 511 -22.00 18.45 37.13
N LEU A 512 -23.30 18.58 36.79
CA LEU A 512 -23.77 18.89 35.44
C LEU A 512 -24.35 20.31 35.31
N VAL A 513 -24.85 20.87 36.41
CA VAL A 513 -25.65 22.10 36.42
C VAL A 513 -24.89 23.24 37.08
N PHE A 514 -24.73 24.32 36.35
CA PHE A 514 -23.93 25.48 36.72
C PHE A 514 -24.75 26.77 36.52
N THR A 515 -24.48 27.79 37.31
CA THR A 515 -24.87 29.16 36.94
C THR A 515 -23.92 29.72 35.87
N VAL A 516 -24.28 30.83 35.22
CA VAL A 516 -23.38 31.52 34.27
C VAL A 516 -22.04 31.90 34.92
N HIS A 517 -22.05 32.31 36.19
CA HIS A 517 -20.83 32.67 36.92
C HIS A 517 -19.91 31.48 37.19
N GLU A 518 -20.48 30.31 37.47
CA GLU A 518 -19.71 29.08 37.71
C GLU A 518 -19.24 28.42 36.41
N ALA A 519 -20.04 28.53 35.36
CA ALA A 519 -19.70 28.06 34.02
C ALA A 519 -18.59 28.92 33.38
N LYS A 520 -18.32 30.13 33.87
CA LYS A 520 -17.27 30.98 33.31
C LYS A 520 -15.89 30.34 33.48
N GLY A 521 -15.22 30.10 32.35
CA GLY A 521 -13.95 29.38 32.31
C GLY A 521 -14.10 27.86 32.19
N LEU A 522 -15.33 27.34 32.20
CA LEU A 522 -15.65 25.95 31.91
C LEU A 522 -16.27 25.88 30.52
N GLU A 523 -15.71 25.02 29.68
CA GLU A 523 -16.16 24.80 28.32
C GLU A 523 -16.59 23.34 28.18
N ARG A 524 -17.62 23.12 27.36
CA ARG A 524 -18.18 21.79 27.10
C ARG A 524 -18.55 21.66 25.63
N GLU A 525 -18.53 20.44 25.13
CA GLU A 525 -18.92 20.14 23.76
C GLU A 525 -20.40 20.45 23.53
N PHE A 526 -21.23 20.09 24.50
CA PHE A 526 -22.67 20.30 24.49
C PHE A 526 -23.04 21.24 25.64
N VAL A 527 -23.78 22.32 25.35
CA VAL A 527 -24.32 23.21 26.39
C VAL A 527 -25.82 23.37 26.22
N ILE A 528 -26.55 23.21 27.32
CA ILE A 528 -27.97 23.52 27.44
C ILE A 528 -28.11 24.77 28.28
N VAL A 529 -28.57 25.87 27.69
CA VAL A 529 -28.93 27.09 28.42
C VAL A 529 -30.41 26.98 28.81
N TRP A 530 -30.67 26.82 30.10
CA TRP A 530 -32.01 26.60 30.65
C TRP A 530 -32.66 27.90 31.10
N ARG A 531 -33.82 28.20 30.50
CA ARG A 531 -34.70 29.33 30.80
C ARG A 531 -34.00 30.71 30.88
N PRO A 532 -33.12 31.08 29.93
CA PRO A 532 -32.43 32.38 29.98
C PRO A 532 -33.37 33.59 29.86
N PHE A 533 -34.59 33.41 29.34
CA PHE A 533 -35.59 34.45 29.14
C PHE A 533 -36.75 34.35 30.14
N ALA A 534 -37.29 33.15 30.38
CA ALA A 534 -38.44 32.98 31.29
C ALA A 534 -38.14 33.35 32.75
N ALA A 535 -36.89 33.24 33.20
CA ALA A 535 -36.51 33.65 34.55
C ALA A 535 -36.77 35.14 34.83
N ASP A 536 -36.82 35.97 33.79
CA ASP A 536 -36.91 37.43 33.93
C ASP A 536 -37.74 38.07 32.81
N ARG A 537 -38.92 37.49 32.50
CA ARG A 537 -39.79 37.91 31.38
C ARG A 537 -40.04 39.42 31.32
N THR A 538 -40.28 40.02 32.48
CA THR A 538 -40.56 41.45 32.60
C THR A 538 -39.38 42.33 32.18
N ARG A 539 -38.14 41.83 32.26
CA ARG A 539 -36.97 42.54 31.73
C ARG A 539 -36.85 42.41 30.22
N TRP A 540 -37.27 41.31 29.61
CA TRP A 540 -37.19 41.11 28.16
C TRP A 540 -38.32 41.82 27.36
N ASP A 541 -39.45 42.11 28.00
CA ASP A 541 -40.62 42.80 27.43
C ASP A 541 -40.49 44.33 27.36
N VAL A 542 -39.43 44.94 27.89
CA VAL A 542 -39.28 46.41 27.94
C VAL A 542 -38.71 46.96 26.63
N ALA A 543 -39.40 47.91 25.99
CA ALA A 543 -38.95 48.60 24.77
C ALA A 543 -37.69 49.50 24.96
N ASP A 544 -37.18 49.61 26.19
CA ASP A 544 -36.05 50.47 26.59
C ASP A 544 -34.73 49.69 26.65
N TYR A 545 -34.41 48.98 25.57
CA TYR A 545 -33.16 48.20 25.44
C TYR A 545 -31.89 49.06 25.39
N GLN A 546 -32.04 50.39 25.33
CA GLN A 546 -30.94 51.36 25.43
C GLN A 546 -30.45 51.53 26.87
N ASN A 547 -31.19 51.02 27.85
CA ASN A 547 -30.83 51.14 29.25
C ASN A 547 -29.64 50.24 29.60
N ALA A 548 -28.63 50.81 30.25
CA ALA A 548 -27.38 50.14 30.58
C ALA A 548 -27.56 48.93 31.54
N ARG A 549 -28.76 48.78 32.14
CA ARG A 549 -29.20 47.57 32.85
C ARG A 549 -29.14 46.30 32.00
N PHE A 550 -29.29 46.41 30.68
CA PHE A 550 -29.26 45.26 29.77
C PHE A 550 -27.85 44.75 29.49
N VAL A 551 -26.80 45.55 29.72
CA VAL A 551 -25.41 45.15 29.40
C VAL A 551 -25.03 43.90 30.19
N GLY A 552 -25.29 43.87 31.49
CA GLY A 552 -24.98 42.71 32.33
C GLY A 552 -25.75 41.45 31.94
N ILE A 553 -27.04 41.59 31.60
CA ILE A 553 -27.90 40.47 31.18
C ILE A 553 -27.42 39.91 29.83
N VAL A 554 -27.14 40.79 28.87
CA VAL A 554 -26.64 40.41 27.54
C VAL A 554 -25.25 39.80 27.62
N ASN A 555 -24.36 40.31 28.49
CA ASN A 555 -23.05 39.69 28.75
C ASN A 555 -23.20 38.29 29.34
N ARG A 556 -24.11 38.10 30.31
CA ARG A 556 -24.38 36.76 30.87
C ARG A 556 -24.91 35.80 29.83
N LEU A 557 -25.84 36.26 28.98
CA LEU A 557 -26.32 35.47 27.86
C LEU A 557 -25.17 35.13 26.91
N ASN A 558 -24.38 36.11 26.48
CA ASN A 558 -23.23 35.86 25.58
C ASN A 558 -22.22 34.87 26.19
N VAL A 559 -21.89 35.01 27.48
CA VAL A 559 -21.01 34.06 28.18
C VAL A 559 -21.62 32.67 28.18
N ALA A 560 -22.91 32.52 28.50
CA ALA A 560 -23.59 31.23 28.52
C ALA A 560 -23.59 30.55 27.15
N LEU A 561 -23.91 31.29 26.09
CA LEU A 561 -23.96 30.78 24.71
C LEU A 561 -22.57 30.36 24.22
N THR A 562 -21.54 31.16 24.52
CA THR A 562 -20.16 30.92 24.07
C THR A 562 -19.44 29.80 24.83
N ARG A 563 -20.08 29.19 25.86
CA ARG A 563 -19.53 28.00 26.54
C ARG A 563 -19.59 26.71 25.72
N ALA A 564 -20.42 26.69 24.67
CA ALA A 564 -20.54 25.55 23.77
C ALA A 564 -19.41 25.55 22.74
N SER A 565 -18.55 24.53 22.75
CA SER A 565 -17.57 24.37 21.66
C SER A 565 -18.19 23.80 20.39
N SER A 566 -19.22 22.94 20.53
CA SER A 566 -19.89 22.28 19.41
C SER A 566 -21.38 22.65 19.33
N ALA A 567 -22.25 21.95 20.07
CA ALA A 567 -23.69 22.12 19.96
C ALA A 567 -24.29 22.89 21.14
N LEU A 568 -25.19 23.82 20.81
CA LEU A 568 -25.85 24.71 21.74
C LEU A 568 -27.37 24.54 21.68
N PHE A 569 -27.95 24.27 22.84
CA PHE A 569 -29.38 24.10 23.05
C PHE A 569 -29.86 25.24 23.94
N ILE A 570 -30.82 26.02 23.46
CA ILE A 570 -31.46 27.05 24.26
C ILE A 570 -32.87 26.56 24.51
N VAL A 571 -33.16 26.25 25.78
CA VAL A 571 -34.43 25.65 26.17
C VAL A 571 -35.17 26.64 27.06
N ASP A 572 -36.27 27.17 26.55
CA ASP A 572 -37.07 28.15 27.26
C ASP A 572 -38.56 27.97 26.93
N GLU A 573 -39.44 28.20 27.91
CA GLU A 573 -40.89 28.22 27.70
C GLU A 573 -41.36 29.53 27.02
N TYR A 574 -40.53 30.57 27.04
CA TYR A 574 -40.82 31.88 26.46
C TYR A 574 -39.62 32.38 25.64
N LEU A 575 -39.86 32.77 24.40
CA LEU A 575 -38.87 33.38 23.53
C LEU A 575 -39.32 34.81 23.19
N PRO A 576 -38.57 35.86 23.58
CA PRO A 576 -38.92 37.25 23.28
C PRO A 576 -38.58 37.57 21.82
N ILE A 577 -39.36 37.06 20.86
CA ILE A 577 -39.08 37.17 19.42
C ILE A 577 -39.08 38.64 18.94
N HIS A 578 -39.76 39.54 19.66
CA HIS A 578 -39.71 40.98 19.40
C HIS A 578 -38.36 41.62 19.73
N TRP A 579 -37.52 40.98 20.54
CA TRP A 579 -36.19 41.48 20.86
C TRP A 579 -35.23 41.19 19.69
N PRO A 580 -34.61 42.20 19.05
CA PRO A 580 -33.87 42.01 17.80
C PRO A 580 -32.74 40.95 17.85
N PRO A 581 -31.97 40.81 18.94
CA PRO A 581 -31.01 39.72 19.07
C PRO A 581 -31.65 38.33 19.04
N VAL A 582 -32.79 38.13 19.71
CA VAL A 582 -33.51 36.85 19.67
C VAL A 582 -34.16 36.61 18.32
N ALA A 583 -34.67 37.62 17.62
CA ALA A 583 -35.11 37.48 16.23
C ALA A 583 -33.96 37.00 15.32
N GLY A 584 -32.77 37.57 15.49
CA GLY A 584 -31.55 37.11 14.81
C GLY A 584 -31.17 35.66 15.18
N MET A 585 -31.26 35.30 16.46
CA MET A 585 -31.03 33.92 16.93
C MET A 585 -32.02 32.93 16.31
N VAL A 586 -33.32 33.28 16.28
CA VAL A 586 -34.37 32.45 15.66
C VAL A 586 -34.09 32.25 14.17
N SER A 587 -33.60 33.28 13.46
CA SER A 587 -33.22 33.14 12.05
C SER A 587 -32.00 32.24 11.82
N ALA A 588 -31.14 32.07 12.82
CA ALA A 588 -29.92 31.27 12.77
C ALA A 588 -30.09 29.86 13.38
N ALA A 589 -31.28 29.51 13.86
CA ALA A 589 -31.53 28.27 14.60
C ALA A 589 -32.50 27.33 13.91
N GLU A 590 -32.35 26.03 14.19
CA GLU A 590 -33.41 25.06 13.94
C GLU A 590 -34.49 25.19 15.03
N THR A 591 -35.73 25.46 14.61
CA THR A 591 -36.92 25.54 15.46
C THR A 591 -37.89 24.39 15.16
N GLY A 592 -38.73 24.00 16.12
CA GLY A 592 -39.89 23.12 15.89
C GLY A 592 -39.70 21.62 16.18
N MET A 593 -38.51 21.18 16.62
CA MET A 593 -38.32 19.83 17.18
C MET A 593 -38.78 19.76 18.65
N PRO A 594 -39.45 18.69 19.09
CA PRO A 594 -39.69 18.44 20.50
C PRO A 594 -38.37 18.34 21.28
N ALA A 595 -38.27 19.01 22.44
CA ALA A 595 -37.04 19.05 23.23
C ALA A 595 -36.49 17.66 23.58
N ARG A 596 -37.38 16.69 23.83
CA ARG A 596 -37.02 15.29 24.07
C ARG A 596 -36.27 14.68 22.88
N MET A 597 -36.76 14.86 21.65
CA MET A 597 -36.11 14.31 20.45
C MET A 597 -34.79 15.02 20.12
N ALA A 598 -34.77 16.35 20.27
CA ALA A 598 -33.55 17.14 20.03
C ALA A 598 -32.43 16.81 21.02
N LEU A 599 -32.77 16.53 22.29
CA LEU A 599 -31.80 16.13 23.31
C LEU A 599 -31.45 14.64 23.22
N GLN A 600 -32.36 13.77 22.76
CA GLN A 600 -32.04 12.37 22.43
C GLN A 600 -30.90 12.30 21.41
N ALA A 601 -30.96 13.14 20.37
CA ALA A 601 -29.90 13.25 19.37
C ALA A 601 -28.53 13.65 19.96
N VAL A 602 -28.48 14.37 21.09
CA VAL A 602 -27.21 14.68 21.80
C VAL A 602 -26.62 13.43 22.44
N PHE A 603 -27.48 12.60 23.03
CA PHE A 603 -27.08 11.33 23.64
C PHE A 603 -26.70 10.30 22.57
N ASP A 604 -27.35 10.35 21.42
CA ASP A 604 -27.08 9.46 20.27
C ASP A 604 -25.81 9.86 19.49
N VAL A 605 -25.37 11.13 19.57
CA VAL A 605 -24.15 11.67 18.94
C VAL A 605 -22.88 11.42 19.79
N ALA A 606 -23.01 10.83 20.98
CA ALA A 606 -21.88 10.55 21.88
C ALA A 606 -21.61 9.05 22.20
N PRO A 607 -21.58 8.09 21.26
CA PRO A 607 -21.32 6.69 21.63
C PRO A 607 -19.83 6.29 21.61
N ASP A 608 -18.88 7.19 21.34
CA ASP A 608 -17.50 6.80 20.94
C ASP A 608 -16.39 6.92 21.98
N THR A 609 -16.66 7.03 23.29
CA THR A 609 -15.55 6.91 24.26
C THR A 609 -15.42 5.51 24.81
N GLU A 610 -14.17 5.07 24.86
CA GLU A 610 -13.78 3.73 25.27
C GLU A 610 -14.39 3.28 26.61
N PRO A 611 -14.44 4.12 27.68
CA PRO A 611 -15.06 3.72 28.95
C PRO A 611 -16.57 3.44 28.85
N TYR A 612 -17.30 4.19 28.01
CA TYR A 612 -18.75 4.06 27.86
C TYR A 612 -19.12 2.80 27.07
N ILE A 613 -18.47 2.61 25.92
CA ILE A 613 -18.65 1.41 25.11
C ILE A 613 -18.24 0.17 25.92
N LEU A 614 -17.19 0.28 26.75
CA LEU A 614 -16.78 -0.79 27.65
C LEU A 614 -17.86 -1.14 28.68
N GLN A 615 -18.47 -0.14 29.33
CA GLN A 615 -19.53 -0.37 30.30
C GLN A 615 -20.75 -1.05 29.64
N GLN A 616 -21.20 -0.54 28.49
CA GLN A 616 -22.30 -1.16 27.73
C GLN A 616 -21.96 -2.57 27.25
N ALA A 617 -20.76 -2.79 26.71
CA ALA A 617 -20.33 -4.12 26.27
C ALA A 617 -20.32 -5.12 27.42
N ARG A 618 -19.92 -4.71 28.64
CA ARG A 618 -19.95 -5.55 29.85
C ARG A 618 -21.36 -5.86 30.32
N GLU A 619 -22.29 -4.91 30.19
CA GLU A 619 -23.70 -5.14 30.54
C GLU A 619 -24.36 -6.11 29.56
N LEU A 620 -24.07 -5.97 28.25
CA LEU A 620 -24.53 -6.90 27.22
C LEU A 620 -23.90 -8.30 27.37
N GLU A 621 -22.62 -8.39 27.73
CA GLU A 621 -21.96 -9.66 28.05
C GLU A 621 -22.62 -10.34 29.27
N ARG A 622 -23.08 -9.58 30.27
CA ARG A 622 -23.79 -10.11 31.46
C ARG A 622 -25.21 -10.56 31.17
N THR A 623 -25.86 -9.97 30.17
CA THR A 623 -27.24 -10.29 29.79
C THR A 623 -27.31 -11.26 28.61
N ASP A 624 -26.21 -11.96 28.29
CA ASP A 624 -26.12 -12.99 27.23
C ASP A 624 -26.28 -12.47 25.79
N HIS A 625 -26.16 -11.15 25.58
CA HIS A 625 -26.23 -10.50 24.26
C HIS A 625 -24.84 -10.41 23.61
N HIS A 626 -24.19 -11.57 23.42
CA HIS A 626 -22.78 -11.65 23.04
C HIS A 626 -22.42 -11.05 21.67
N GLU A 627 -23.33 -11.05 20.70
CA GLU A 627 -23.08 -10.49 19.36
C GLU A 627 -22.92 -8.96 19.42
N GLN A 628 -23.83 -8.30 20.13
CA GLN A 628 -23.81 -6.86 20.36
C GLN A 628 -22.63 -6.46 21.25
N ALA A 629 -22.32 -7.27 22.27
CA ALA A 629 -21.15 -7.06 23.11
C ALA A 629 -19.83 -7.17 22.32
N ALA A 630 -19.69 -8.16 21.43
CA ALA A 630 -18.50 -8.34 20.60
C ALA A 630 -18.27 -7.16 19.64
N ALA A 631 -19.32 -6.64 19.01
CA ALA A 631 -19.25 -5.47 18.14
C ALA A 631 -18.76 -4.23 18.90
N LEU A 632 -19.25 -4.04 20.13
CA LEU A 632 -18.84 -2.93 20.99
C LEU A 632 -17.38 -3.08 21.48
N PHE A 633 -16.96 -4.26 21.94
CA PHE A 633 -15.56 -4.50 22.33
C PHE A 633 -14.58 -4.31 21.16
N THR A 634 -14.97 -4.70 19.95
CA THR A 634 -14.21 -4.51 18.69
C THR A 634 -14.05 -3.01 18.40
N ARG A 635 -15.12 -2.23 18.54
CA ARG A 635 -15.12 -0.77 18.32
C ARG A 635 -14.10 -0.04 19.19
N ILE A 636 -13.91 -0.49 20.44
CA ILE A 636 -12.91 0.07 21.37
C ILE A 636 -11.57 -0.66 21.37
N ARG A 637 -11.32 -1.54 20.40
CA ARG A 637 -10.05 -2.29 20.30
C ARG A 637 -9.72 -3.15 21.52
N ARG A 638 -10.72 -3.54 22.32
CA ARG A 638 -10.57 -4.52 23.41
C ARG A 638 -10.70 -5.94 22.88
N TRP A 639 -9.73 -6.30 22.06
CA TRP A 639 -9.81 -7.48 21.21
C TRP A 639 -9.93 -8.81 21.98
N ARG A 640 -9.29 -8.96 23.14
CA ARG A 640 -9.44 -10.17 23.97
C ARG A 640 -10.85 -10.36 24.52
N ASP A 641 -11.54 -9.26 24.85
CA ASP A 641 -12.92 -9.35 25.35
C ASP A 641 -13.89 -9.64 24.19
N ALA A 642 -13.68 -9.03 23.02
CA ALA A 642 -14.41 -9.37 21.80
C ALA A 642 -14.26 -10.85 21.43
N ALA A 643 -13.02 -11.38 21.51
CA ALA A 643 -12.75 -12.79 21.24
C ALA A 643 -13.52 -13.73 22.17
N ARG A 644 -13.62 -13.39 23.46
CA ARG A 644 -14.42 -14.17 24.42
C ARG A 644 -15.90 -14.18 24.06
N CYS A 645 -16.46 -13.05 23.64
CA CYS A 645 -17.86 -12.99 23.19
C CYS A 645 -18.08 -13.82 21.92
N HIS A 646 -17.18 -13.77 20.94
CA HIS A 646 -17.26 -14.62 19.74
C HIS A 646 -17.14 -16.12 20.07
N LEU A 647 -16.31 -16.50 21.05
CA LEU A 647 -16.25 -17.89 21.53
C LEU A 647 -17.55 -18.35 22.19
N ALA A 648 -18.23 -17.47 22.94
CA ALA A 648 -19.54 -17.76 23.52
C ALA A 648 -20.64 -17.96 22.45
N LEU A 649 -20.45 -17.39 21.25
CA LEU A 649 -21.31 -17.57 20.08
C LEU A 649 -20.90 -18.76 19.18
N ASP A 650 -19.89 -19.55 19.57
CA ASP A 650 -19.26 -20.60 18.74
C ASP A 650 -18.75 -20.08 17.37
N GLN A 651 -18.17 -18.87 17.37
CA GLN A 651 -17.56 -18.19 16.22
C GLN A 651 -16.01 -18.15 16.37
N PRO A 652 -15.31 -19.27 16.11
CA PRO A 652 -13.88 -19.39 16.41
C PRO A 652 -12.96 -18.59 15.47
N HIS A 653 -13.40 -18.31 14.24
CA HIS A 653 -12.61 -17.57 13.25
C HIS A 653 -12.54 -16.07 13.62
N GLU A 654 -13.69 -15.50 13.96
CA GLU A 654 -13.85 -14.13 14.45
C GLU A 654 -13.12 -13.93 15.78
N ALA A 655 -13.17 -14.92 16.67
CA ALA A 655 -12.41 -14.91 17.91
C ALA A 655 -10.89 -14.92 17.65
N ALA A 656 -10.41 -15.73 16.71
CA ALA A 656 -9.00 -15.79 16.35
C ALA A 656 -8.49 -14.50 15.71
N LEU A 657 -9.29 -13.85 14.84
CA LEU A 657 -9.01 -12.52 14.29
C LEU A 657 -8.81 -11.47 15.39
N CYS A 658 -9.73 -11.46 16.36
CA CYS A 658 -9.63 -10.58 17.52
C CYS A 658 -8.36 -10.88 18.34
N LEU A 659 -8.06 -12.14 18.64
CA LEU A 659 -6.82 -12.51 19.36
C LEU A 659 -5.56 -12.10 18.60
N GLY A 660 -5.57 -12.19 17.27
CA GLY A 660 -4.51 -11.69 16.39
C GLY A 660 -4.27 -10.19 16.58
N TRP A 661 -5.32 -9.37 16.52
CA TRP A 661 -5.23 -7.92 16.77
C TRP A 661 -4.84 -7.57 18.21
N ALA A 662 -5.07 -8.46 19.17
CA ALA A 662 -4.59 -8.33 20.54
C ALA A 662 -3.08 -8.57 20.72
N GLY A 663 -2.37 -8.98 19.65
CA GLY A 663 -0.98 -9.45 19.73
C GLY A 663 -0.84 -10.85 20.33
N ALA A 664 -1.94 -11.59 20.51
CA ALA A 664 -1.96 -12.95 21.09
C ALA A 664 -1.96 -14.03 20.00
N ALA A 665 -1.02 -13.92 19.04
CA ALA A 665 -0.96 -14.78 17.86
C ALA A 665 -0.87 -16.29 18.19
N MET A 666 -0.17 -16.67 19.26
CA MET A 666 -0.10 -18.07 19.70
C MET A 666 -1.48 -18.62 20.14
N GLU A 667 -2.26 -17.82 20.89
CA GLU A 667 -3.59 -18.21 21.35
C GLU A 667 -4.54 -18.38 20.15
N ALA A 668 -4.54 -17.42 19.21
CA ALA A 668 -5.31 -17.48 17.97
C ALA A 668 -4.97 -18.73 17.14
N ALA A 669 -3.67 -19.02 16.98
CA ALA A 669 -3.20 -20.17 16.22
C ALA A 669 -3.65 -21.51 16.85
N THR A 670 -3.55 -21.64 18.18
CA THR A 670 -3.97 -22.86 18.89
C THR A 670 -5.48 -23.10 18.81
N LEU A 671 -6.29 -22.04 18.89
CA LEU A 671 -7.74 -22.11 18.76
C LEU A 671 -8.15 -22.65 17.38
N LEU A 672 -7.58 -22.08 16.31
CA LEU A 672 -7.87 -22.48 14.94
C LEU A 672 -7.34 -23.89 14.62
N ALA A 673 -6.14 -24.23 15.10
CA ALA A 673 -5.58 -25.57 14.94
C ALA A 673 -6.43 -26.64 15.63
N GLY A 674 -6.96 -26.35 16.83
CA GLY A 674 -7.87 -27.27 17.54
C GLY A 674 -9.19 -27.53 16.79
N ARG A 675 -9.60 -26.63 15.90
CA ARG A 675 -10.78 -26.76 15.03
C ARG A 675 -10.42 -27.21 13.60
N GLN A 676 -9.17 -27.60 13.35
CA GLN A 676 -8.66 -28.05 12.04
C GLN A 676 -8.69 -26.97 10.93
N SER A 677 -8.75 -25.69 11.29
CA SER A 677 -8.64 -24.55 10.36
C SER A 677 -7.17 -24.23 10.06
N TRP A 678 -6.49 -25.18 9.42
CA TRP A 678 -5.03 -25.23 9.31
C TRP A 678 -4.41 -24.05 8.56
N ARG A 679 -5.04 -23.57 7.48
CA ARG A 679 -4.52 -22.45 6.67
C ARG A 679 -4.38 -21.19 7.51
N GLU A 680 -5.43 -20.82 8.24
CA GLU A 680 -5.44 -19.61 9.05
C GLU A 680 -4.57 -19.76 10.30
N ALA A 681 -4.57 -20.95 10.92
CA ALA A 681 -3.66 -21.25 12.04
C ALA A 681 -2.19 -21.05 11.66
N SER A 682 -1.80 -21.43 10.43
CA SER A 682 -0.42 -21.30 9.95
C SER A 682 0.07 -19.84 9.92
N VAL A 683 -0.81 -18.90 9.53
CA VAL A 683 -0.52 -17.47 9.48
C VAL A 683 -0.18 -16.94 10.86
N TYR A 684 -0.99 -17.30 11.87
CA TYR A 684 -0.77 -16.85 13.24
C TYR A 684 0.44 -17.54 13.91
N PHE A 685 0.70 -18.82 13.65
CA PHE A 685 1.95 -19.46 14.11
C PHE A 685 3.19 -18.80 13.49
N ALA A 686 3.10 -18.36 12.24
CA ALA A 686 4.21 -17.67 11.57
C ALA A 686 4.48 -16.31 12.19
N GLN A 687 3.42 -15.52 12.46
CA GLN A 687 3.51 -14.24 13.17
C GLN A 687 4.10 -14.40 14.58
N ALA A 688 3.83 -15.51 15.26
CA ALA A 688 4.40 -15.82 16.56
C ALA A 688 5.85 -16.36 16.49
N GLY A 689 6.44 -16.47 15.30
CA GLY A 689 7.80 -17.01 15.09
C GLY A 689 7.92 -18.52 15.27
N ASN A 690 6.81 -19.26 15.36
CA ASN A 690 6.83 -20.72 15.53
C ASN A 690 6.85 -21.44 14.18
N HIS A 691 8.00 -21.39 13.51
CA HIS A 691 8.19 -21.95 12.18
C HIS A 691 7.83 -23.44 12.08
N ARG A 692 8.08 -24.23 13.12
CA ARG A 692 7.72 -25.66 13.15
C ARG A 692 6.20 -25.85 13.04
N ARG A 693 5.42 -25.21 13.92
CA ARG A 693 3.95 -25.35 13.92
C ARG A 693 3.32 -24.77 12.66
N THR A 694 3.88 -23.67 12.13
CA THR A 694 3.46 -23.12 10.82
C THR A 694 3.58 -24.17 9.72
N ALA A 695 4.75 -24.82 9.63
CA ALA A 695 5.01 -25.80 8.60
C ALA A 695 4.12 -27.05 8.77
N GLU A 696 3.90 -27.52 10.02
CA GLU A 696 2.96 -28.62 10.31
C GLU A 696 1.52 -28.31 9.82
N CYS A 697 1.03 -27.09 10.05
CA CYS A 697 -0.29 -26.67 9.56
C CYS A 697 -0.37 -26.58 8.03
N LEU A 698 0.67 -26.06 7.36
CA LEU A 698 0.72 -25.98 5.91
C LEU A 698 0.82 -27.38 5.26
N MET A 699 1.51 -28.31 5.91
CA MET A 699 1.56 -29.71 5.50
C MET A 699 0.19 -30.39 5.58
N ALA A 700 -0.62 -30.08 6.59
CA ALA A 700 -1.97 -30.65 6.74
C ALA A 700 -2.92 -30.28 5.58
N ILE A 701 -2.61 -29.23 4.81
CA ILE A 701 -3.36 -28.78 3.63
C ILE A 701 -2.58 -28.96 2.32
N ASN A 702 -1.49 -29.72 2.33
CA ASN A 702 -0.63 -29.98 1.16
C ASN A 702 -0.04 -28.70 0.51
N ALA A 703 0.17 -27.63 1.27
CA ALA A 703 0.79 -26.38 0.79
C ALA A 703 2.33 -26.44 0.88
N PHE A 704 2.95 -27.37 0.14
CA PHE A 704 4.37 -27.71 0.28
C PHE A 704 5.33 -26.55 0.00
N GLY A 705 5.03 -25.70 -0.99
CA GLY A 705 5.84 -24.52 -1.34
C GLY A 705 5.93 -23.49 -0.23
N GLU A 706 4.83 -23.31 0.50
CA GLU A 706 4.78 -22.40 1.64
C GLU A 706 5.38 -23.04 2.90
N ALA A 707 5.27 -24.37 3.07
CA ALA A 707 5.83 -25.07 4.23
C ALA A 707 7.37 -25.14 4.23
N LEU A 708 7.98 -25.27 3.05
CA LEU A 708 9.42 -25.42 2.85
C LEU A 708 10.30 -24.39 3.59
N PRO A 709 10.13 -23.07 3.41
CA PRO A 709 10.98 -22.08 4.08
C PRO A 709 10.84 -22.13 5.61
N HIS A 710 9.67 -22.52 6.13
CA HIS A 710 9.45 -22.67 7.55
C HIS A 710 10.11 -23.93 8.13
N TRP A 711 10.15 -25.05 7.40
CA TRP A 711 10.92 -26.23 7.82
C TRP A 711 12.42 -25.96 7.86
N LEU A 712 12.95 -25.23 6.88
CA LEU A 712 14.36 -24.80 6.86
C LEU A 712 14.67 -23.84 8.02
N ALA A 713 13.82 -22.85 8.27
CA ALA A 713 13.97 -21.93 9.39
C ALA A 713 13.87 -22.62 10.77
N ALA A 714 13.10 -23.72 10.86
CA ALA A 714 13.04 -24.56 12.06
C ALA A 714 14.26 -25.51 12.21
N GLY A 715 15.18 -25.55 11.23
CA GLY A 715 16.33 -26.44 11.23
C GLY A 715 15.99 -27.92 10.98
N LEU A 716 14.82 -28.20 10.40
CA LEU A 716 14.35 -29.57 10.16
C LEU A 716 14.44 -29.93 8.68
N SER A 717 15.59 -30.45 8.27
CA SER A 717 15.87 -30.75 6.86
C SER A 717 15.07 -31.93 6.29
N ALA A 718 14.64 -32.88 7.13
CA ALA A 718 13.93 -34.08 6.63
C ALA A 718 12.52 -33.77 6.08
N PRO A 719 11.67 -33.00 6.79
CA PRO A 719 10.41 -32.51 6.21
C PRO A 719 10.61 -31.54 5.03
N ALA A 720 11.66 -30.70 5.07
CA ALA A 720 11.97 -29.78 3.98
C ALA A 720 12.30 -30.53 2.68
N ALA A 721 13.08 -31.61 2.74
CA ALA A 721 13.39 -32.45 1.59
C ALA A 721 12.12 -33.06 0.98
N LEU A 722 11.17 -33.51 1.80
CA LEU A 722 9.89 -34.04 1.34
C LEU A 722 9.02 -32.96 0.66
N CYS A 723 9.03 -31.72 1.15
CA CYS A 723 8.37 -30.61 0.47
C CYS A 723 8.94 -30.37 -0.93
N LEU A 724 10.27 -30.43 -1.09
CA LEU A 724 10.94 -30.26 -2.38
C LEU A 724 10.60 -31.39 -3.36
N GLU A 725 10.52 -32.65 -2.90
CA GLU A 725 10.03 -33.77 -3.73
C GLU A 725 8.62 -33.50 -4.28
N HIS A 726 7.69 -33.05 -3.43
CA HIS A 726 6.32 -32.74 -3.85
C HIS A 726 6.23 -31.55 -4.81
N LEU A 727 7.19 -30.61 -4.74
CA LEU A 727 7.30 -29.47 -5.64
C LEU A 727 8.05 -29.79 -6.93
N GLN A 728 8.54 -31.02 -7.09
CA GLN A 728 9.39 -31.46 -8.20
C GLN A 728 10.72 -30.69 -8.30
N ASP A 729 11.19 -30.08 -7.21
CA ASP A 729 12.56 -29.56 -7.09
C ASP A 729 13.47 -30.68 -6.57
N TRP A 730 13.75 -31.58 -7.49
CA TRP A 730 14.46 -32.82 -7.21
C TRP A 730 15.92 -32.58 -6.82
N GLU A 731 16.59 -31.59 -7.40
CA GLU A 731 17.99 -31.28 -7.09
C GLU A 731 18.14 -30.72 -5.67
N GLY A 732 17.24 -29.80 -5.27
CA GLY A 732 17.21 -29.30 -3.90
C GLY A 732 16.90 -30.40 -2.86
N ALA A 733 15.95 -31.28 -3.17
CA ALA A 733 15.63 -32.43 -2.31
C ALA A 733 16.84 -33.35 -2.14
N ALA A 734 17.57 -33.61 -3.22
CA ALA A 734 18.73 -34.50 -3.23
C ALA A 734 19.86 -33.99 -2.33
N ILE A 735 20.14 -32.68 -2.36
CA ILE A 735 21.15 -32.04 -1.51
C ILE A 735 20.78 -32.18 -0.02
N LEU A 736 19.51 -31.92 0.34
CA LEU A 736 19.06 -32.06 1.73
C LEU A 736 19.12 -33.52 2.21
N TYR A 737 18.75 -34.50 1.38
CA TYR A 737 18.88 -35.91 1.75
C TYR A 737 20.33 -36.36 1.92
N ALA A 738 21.27 -35.83 1.13
CA ALA A 738 22.69 -36.09 1.30
C ALA A 738 23.19 -35.58 2.67
N GLN A 739 22.76 -34.38 3.09
CA GLN A 739 23.11 -33.83 4.41
C GLN A 739 22.52 -34.63 5.58
N LEU A 740 21.43 -35.36 5.34
CA LEU A 740 20.75 -36.21 6.33
C LEU A 740 21.30 -37.65 6.36
N ASP A 741 22.38 -37.94 5.62
CA ASP A 741 22.97 -39.28 5.49
C ASP A 741 21.95 -40.32 4.95
N LYS A 742 21.11 -39.89 4.01
CA LYS A 742 20.14 -40.74 3.29
C LYS A 742 20.52 -40.87 1.81
N PRO A 743 21.59 -41.61 1.49
CA PRO A 743 22.17 -41.61 0.15
C PRO A 743 21.23 -42.21 -0.92
N ARG A 744 20.34 -43.15 -0.58
CA ARG A 744 19.37 -43.73 -1.53
C ARG A 744 18.28 -42.75 -1.95
N ASP A 745 17.73 -41.99 -1.01
CA ASP A 745 16.70 -40.99 -1.28
C ASP A 745 17.31 -39.81 -2.07
N SER A 746 18.54 -39.41 -1.72
CA SER A 746 19.32 -38.42 -2.48
C SER A 746 19.56 -38.86 -3.93
N ALA A 747 19.99 -40.10 -4.14
CA ALA A 747 20.25 -40.65 -5.47
C ALA A 747 18.99 -40.68 -6.36
N ARG A 748 17.85 -41.13 -5.81
CA ARG A 748 16.56 -41.13 -6.51
C ARG A 748 16.15 -39.72 -6.96
N CYS A 749 16.38 -38.72 -6.11
CA CYS A 749 16.06 -37.34 -6.44
C CYS A 749 16.99 -36.79 -7.53
N PHE A 750 18.31 -37.02 -7.46
CA PHE A 750 19.21 -36.62 -8.54
C PHE A 750 18.86 -37.29 -9.88
N GLU A 751 18.47 -38.56 -9.86
CA GLU A 751 17.99 -39.27 -11.06
C GLU A 751 16.72 -38.62 -11.64
N ALA A 752 15.75 -38.24 -10.80
CA ALA A 752 14.55 -37.54 -11.23
C ALA A 752 14.81 -36.13 -11.81
N SER A 753 15.91 -35.48 -11.40
CA SER A 753 16.39 -34.21 -11.99
C SER A 753 17.22 -34.36 -13.26
N GLU A 754 17.48 -35.59 -13.72
CA GLU A 754 18.45 -35.90 -14.80
C GLU A 754 19.89 -35.43 -14.50
N SER A 755 20.22 -35.19 -13.23
CA SER A 755 21.58 -34.87 -12.75
C SER A 755 22.35 -36.17 -12.49
N TRP A 756 22.81 -36.79 -13.56
CA TRP A 756 23.39 -38.13 -13.53
C TRP A 756 24.68 -38.23 -12.71
N ALA A 757 25.54 -37.21 -12.75
CA ALA A 757 26.75 -37.14 -11.95
C ALA A 757 26.47 -37.11 -10.43
N GLY A 758 25.43 -36.37 -10.01
CA GLY A 758 25.01 -36.34 -8.60
C GLY A 758 24.40 -37.67 -8.14
N ALA A 759 23.59 -38.30 -9.00
CA ALA A 759 22.97 -39.60 -8.74
C ALA A 759 24.01 -40.71 -8.60
N GLU A 760 25.06 -40.72 -9.45
CA GLU A 760 26.16 -41.68 -9.38
C GLU A 760 26.88 -41.65 -8.02
N ALA A 761 27.24 -40.45 -7.57
CA ALA A 761 27.96 -40.26 -6.32
C ALA A 761 27.11 -40.73 -5.13
N ALA A 762 25.82 -40.40 -5.13
CA ALA A 762 24.88 -40.82 -4.11
C ALA A 762 24.62 -42.34 -4.10
N TYR A 763 24.48 -42.99 -5.27
CA TYR A 763 24.35 -44.45 -5.35
C TYR A 763 25.60 -45.20 -4.92
N THR A 764 26.79 -44.65 -5.22
CA THR A 764 28.06 -45.19 -4.74
C THR A 764 28.14 -45.16 -3.21
N LEU A 765 27.74 -44.05 -2.58
CA LEU A 765 27.63 -43.94 -1.12
C LEU A 765 26.55 -44.86 -0.52
N ALA A 766 25.45 -45.09 -1.25
CA ALA A 766 24.40 -46.02 -0.86
C ALA A 766 24.78 -47.50 -0.96
N GLY A 767 25.95 -47.80 -1.54
CA GLY A 767 26.41 -49.17 -1.80
C GLY A 767 25.64 -49.88 -2.92
N ASP A 768 25.09 -49.14 -3.89
CA ASP A 768 24.44 -49.69 -5.09
C ASP A 768 25.29 -49.45 -6.34
N PRO A 769 26.27 -50.32 -6.62
CA PRO A 769 27.22 -50.13 -7.71
C PRO A 769 26.58 -50.25 -9.10
N LEU A 770 25.45 -50.97 -9.23
CA LEU A 770 24.76 -51.15 -10.51
C LEU A 770 23.98 -49.90 -10.91
N ALA A 771 23.29 -49.28 -9.96
CA ALA A 771 22.62 -48.01 -10.17
C ALA A 771 23.64 -46.90 -10.52
N ALA A 772 24.76 -46.82 -9.79
CA ALA A 772 25.83 -45.86 -10.07
C ALA A 772 26.41 -46.02 -11.49
N ALA A 773 26.69 -47.26 -11.93
CA ALA A 773 27.15 -47.54 -13.30
C ALA A 773 26.12 -47.10 -14.37
N THR A 774 24.83 -47.25 -14.06
CA THR A 774 23.72 -46.84 -14.95
C THR A 774 23.60 -45.32 -15.05
N CYS A 775 23.86 -44.60 -13.97
CA CYS A 775 23.92 -43.14 -14.02
C CYS A 775 25.08 -42.65 -14.90
N LEU A 776 26.27 -43.24 -14.80
CA LEU A 776 27.42 -42.91 -15.68
C LEU A 776 27.12 -43.17 -17.16
N GLU A 777 26.41 -44.26 -17.47
CA GLU A 777 25.97 -44.59 -18.83
C GLU A 777 25.06 -43.47 -19.38
N ARG A 778 24.16 -42.92 -18.55
CA ARG A 778 23.23 -41.84 -18.93
C ARG A 778 23.89 -40.46 -19.01
N ASP A 779 24.91 -40.21 -18.19
CA ASP A 779 25.74 -38.99 -18.21
C ASP A 779 26.62 -38.90 -19.48
N GLY A 780 26.74 -39.99 -20.25
CA GLY A 780 27.60 -40.08 -21.43
C GLY A 780 29.04 -40.47 -21.11
N GLN A 781 29.35 -40.85 -19.86
CA GLN A 781 30.66 -41.33 -19.43
C GLN A 781 30.83 -42.83 -19.69
N ALA A 782 30.70 -43.22 -20.97
CA ALA A 782 30.59 -44.63 -21.38
C ALA A 782 31.78 -45.51 -20.95
N VAL A 783 33.00 -44.97 -20.94
CA VAL A 783 34.21 -45.72 -20.55
C VAL A 783 34.20 -46.07 -19.07
N GLU A 784 33.84 -45.13 -18.21
CA GLU A 784 33.82 -45.35 -16.77
C GLU A 784 32.61 -46.20 -16.35
N ALA A 785 31.46 -46.02 -17.02
CA ALA A 785 30.30 -46.90 -16.88
C ALA A 785 30.64 -48.35 -17.24
N ALA A 786 31.34 -48.57 -18.36
CA ALA A 786 31.74 -49.91 -18.79
C ALA A 786 32.70 -50.59 -17.81
N ARG A 787 33.65 -49.86 -17.23
CA ARG A 787 34.52 -50.39 -16.17
C ARG A 787 33.74 -50.83 -14.94
N ARG A 788 32.75 -50.04 -14.52
CA ARG A 788 31.88 -50.38 -13.37
C ARG A 788 31.03 -51.62 -13.68
N TYR A 789 30.50 -51.75 -14.90
CA TYR A 789 29.78 -52.94 -15.34
C TYR A 789 30.67 -54.19 -15.43
N GLU A 790 31.92 -54.07 -15.89
CA GLU A 790 32.90 -55.16 -15.86
C GLU A 790 33.20 -55.60 -14.42
N ALA A 791 33.35 -54.67 -13.48
CA ALA A 791 33.55 -54.99 -12.07
C ALA A 791 32.34 -55.73 -11.45
N LEU A 792 31.14 -55.55 -12.03
CA LEU A 792 29.91 -56.27 -11.69
C LEU A 792 29.71 -57.57 -12.49
N SER A 793 30.66 -57.93 -13.35
CA SER A 793 30.56 -59.07 -14.28
C SER A 793 29.42 -58.98 -15.31
N ASP A 794 28.82 -57.81 -15.55
CA ASP A 794 27.84 -57.58 -16.62
C ASP A 794 28.53 -57.13 -17.91
N ILE A 795 29.25 -58.08 -18.52
CA ILE A 795 30.14 -57.79 -19.64
C ILE A 795 29.36 -57.38 -20.90
N ARG A 796 28.13 -57.88 -21.07
CA ARG A 796 27.25 -57.51 -22.18
C ARG A 796 26.83 -56.05 -22.09
N ARG A 797 26.51 -55.55 -20.90
CA ARG A 797 26.13 -54.14 -20.73
C ARG A 797 27.32 -53.20 -20.85
N ALA A 798 28.50 -53.59 -20.34
CA ALA A 798 29.74 -52.86 -20.52
C ALA A 798 30.08 -52.63 -22.00
N ALA A 799 30.03 -53.68 -22.82
CA ALA A 799 30.35 -53.60 -24.23
C ALA A 799 29.33 -52.78 -25.04
N ARG A 800 28.03 -52.95 -24.77
CA ARG A 800 26.96 -52.17 -25.43
C ARG A 800 27.04 -50.67 -25.12
N CYS A 801 27.39 -50.30 -23.89
CA CYS A 801 27.54 -48.91 -23.47
C CYS A 801 28.68 -48.19 -24.24
N LEU A 802 29.82 -48.85 -24.40
CA LEU A 802 30.94 -48.33 -25.21
C LEU A 802 30.58 -48.19 -26.69
N GLU A 803 29.84 -49.17 -27.20
CA GLU A 803 29.40 -49.22 -28.58
C GLU A 803 28.44 -48.08 -28.94
N THR A 804 27.43 -47.82 -28.11
CA THR A 804 26.46 -46.73 -28.35
C THR A 804 27.12 -45.35 -28.28
N ALA A 805 28.19 -45.22 -27.49
CA ALA A 805 28.98 -43.98 -27.39
C ALA A 805 30.05 -43.83 -28.48
N GLY A 806 30.20 -44.81 -29.39
CA GLY A 806 31.13 -44.74 -30.53
C GLY A 806 32.55 -45.26 -30.25
N TYR A 807 32.81 -45.84 -29.07
CA TYR A 807 34.09 -46.47 -28.72
C TYR A 807 34.18 -47.91 -29.23
N GLY A 808 34.07 -48.10 -30.55
CA GLY A 808 33.94 -49.41 -31.19
C GLY A 808 35.11 -50.38 -30.92
N ASP A 809 36.35 -49.90 -30.88
CA ASP A 809 37.51 -50.77 -30.60
C ASP A 809 37.57 -51.21 -29.12
N GLU A 810 37.13 -50.35 -28.20
CA GLU A 810 37.07 -50.68 -26.77
C GLU A 810 35.95 -51.69 -26.51
N ALA A 811 34.75 -51.47 -27.07
CA ALA A 811 33.64 -52.43 -27.03
C ALA A 811 34.03 -53.80 -27.59
N LEU A 812 34.79 -53.84 -28.69
CA LEU A 812 35.30 -55.07 -29.28
C LEU A 812 36.25 -55.82 -28.34
N ALA A 813 37.12 -55.11 -27.62
CA ALA A 813 38.01 -55.70 -26.63
C ALA A 813 37.23 -56.30 -25.45
N VAL A 814 36.12 -55.68 -25.04
CA VAL A 814 35.21 -56.22 -24.02
C VAL A 814 34.51 -57.50 -24.51
N TYR A 815 33.89 -57.49 -25.69
CA TYR A 815 33.20 -58.66 -26.25
C TYR A 815 34.14 -59.87 -26.45
N ARG A 816 35.37 -59.62 -26.92
CA ARG A 816 36.38 -60.69 -27.09
C ARG A 816 36.87 -61.27 -25.77
N ARG A 817 37.03 -60.45 -24.72
CA ARG A 817 37.39 -60.93 -23.37
C ARG A 817 36.29 -61.79 -22.75
N ALA A 818 35.02 -61.52 -23.10
CA ALA A 818 33.87 -62.34 -22.69
C ALA A 818 33.57 -63.53 -23.60
N GLU A 819 34.39 -63.78 -24.63
CA GLU A 819 34.15 -64.84 -25.63
C GLU A 819 32.80 -64.73 -26.36
N ASN A 820 32.19 -63.54 -26.39
CA ASN A 820 30.92 -63.29 -27.09
C ASN A 820 31.21 -62.92 -28.56
N TRP A 821 31.64 -63.92 -29.31
CA TRP A 821 32.18 -63.78 -30.67
C TRP A 821 31.14 -63.34 -31.71
N ASP A 822 29.88 -63.66 -31.47
CA ASP A 822 28.72 -63.26 -32.27
C ASP A 822 28.55 -61.72 -32.30
N GLU A 823 28.47 -61.09 -31.13
CA GLU A 823 28.32 -59.63 -30.99
C GLU A 823 29.59 -58.89 -31.42
N ALA A 824 30.77 -59.46 -31.16
CA ALA A 824 32.04 -58.94 -31.68
C ALA A 824 32.04 -58.90 -33.22
N GLY A 825 31.51 -59.96 -33.86
CA GLY A 825 31.34 -60.04 -35.31
C GLY A 825 30.37 -58.99 -35.85
N HIS A 826 29.23 -58.80 -35.19
CA HIS A 826 28.23 -57.79 -35.56
C HIS A 826 28.75 -56.36 -35.47
N LEU A 827 29.49 -56.02 -34.40
CA LEU A 827 30.12 -54.71 -34.23
C LEU A 827 31.17 -54.46 -35.33
N LEU A 828 32.05 -55.44 -35.60
CA LEU A 828 33.04 -55.35 -36.67
C LEU A 828 32.40 -55.16 -38.05
N ALA A 829 31.27 -55.83 -38.32
CA ALA A 829 30.53 -55.66 -39.56
C ALA A 829 29.96 -54.24 -39.70
N ARG A 830 29.44 -53.63 -38.62
CA ARG A 830 28.97 -52.24 -38.62
C ARG A 830 30.10 -51.23 -38.80
N LEU A 831 31.29 -51.51 -38.27
CA LEU A 831 32.51 -50.71 -38.47
C LEU A 831 33.16 -50.92 -39.85
N GLY A 832 32.59 -51.77 -40.72
CA GLY A 832 33.10 -52.05 -42.07
C GLY A 832 34.30 -53.01 -42.11
N ARG A 833 34.67 -53.62 -40.98
CA ARG A 833 35.81 -54.55 -40.84
C ARG A 833 35.39 -56.00 -41.13
N PHE A 834 34.85 -56.22 -42.32
CA PHE A 834 34.16 -57.45 -42.68
C PHE A 834 35.03 -58.73 -42.64
N LYS A 835 36.34 -58.62 -42.91
CA LYS A 835 37.26 -59.77 -42.80
C LYS A 835 37.43 -60.24 -41.37
N GLU A 836 37.53 -59.31 -40.43
CA GLU A 836 37.62 -59.65 -39.01
C GLU A 836 36.27 -60.10 -38.48
N ALA A 837 35.17 -59.51 -38.95
CA ALA A 837 33.81 -59.95 -38.62
C ALA A 837 33.62 -61.45 -38.98
N ALA A 838 34.01 -61.86 -40.18
CA ALA A 838 33.96 -63.26 -40.62
C ALA A 838 34.72 -64.20 -39.67
N GLN A 839 35.93 -63.81 -39.25
CA GLN A 839 36.72 -64.61 -38.30
C GLN A 839 36.06 -64.74 -36.92
N ASN A 840 35.30 -63.72 -36.48
CA ASN A 840 34.56 -63.77 -35.22
C ASN A 840 33.30 -64.65 -35.38
N TYR A 841 32.59 -64.59 -36.52
CA TYR A 841 31.47 -65.49 -36.80
C TYR A 841 31.86 -66.96 -36.91
N VAL A 842 33.05 -67.27 -37.43
CA VAL A 842 33.62 -68.64 -37.37
C VAL A 842 33.76 -69.12 -35.92
N ARG A 843 34.24 -68.24 -35.02
CA ARG A 843 34.37 -68.58 -33.59
C ARG A 843 33.03 -68.65 -32.87
N ALA A 844 32.00 -67.99 -33.42
CA ALA A 844 30.63 -68.06 -32.94
C ALA A 844 29.85 -69.25 -33.52
N ASP A 845 30.45 -70.04 -34.42
CA ASP A 845 29.82 -71.15 -35.15
C ASP A 845 28.58 -70.73 -35.96
N ASP A 846 28.58 -69.51 -36.52
CA ASP A 846 27.52 -69.02 -37.42
C ASP A 846 28.04 -68.87 -38.87
N PRO A 847 27.91 -69.94 -39.68
CA PRO A 847 28.47 -69.97 -41.04
C PRO A 847 27.70 -69.08 -42.02
N TYR A 848 26.47 -68.66 -41.70
CA TYR A 848 25.66 -67.78 -42.54
C TYR A 848 26.08 -66.32 -42.42
N LEU A 849 26.32 -65.86 -41.18
CA LEU A 849 26.87 -64.53 -40.94
C LEU A 849 28.33 -64.43 -41.39
N GLU A 850 29.10 -65.51 -41.28
CA GLU A 850 30.43 -65.64 -41.89
C GLU A 850 30.35 -65.39 -43.40
N ALA A 851 29.48 -66.12 -44.11
CA ALA A 851 29.32 -65.98 -45.56
C ALA A 851 28.93 -64.54 -45.96
N ALA A 852 28.02 -63.92 -45.21
CA ALA A 852 27.61 -62.53 -45.44
C ALA A 852 28.76 -61.53 -45.21
N ALA A 853 29.59 -61.74 -44.18
CA ALA A 853 30.76 -60.91 -43.92
C ALA A 853 31.86 -61.09 -44.98
N ILE A 854 32.15 -62.34 -45.40
CA ILE A 854 33.08 -62.63 -46.49
C ILE A 854 32.62 -61.95 -47.78
N TYR A 855 31.33 -62.00 -48.08
CA TYR A 855 30.73 -61.31 -49.22
C TYR A 855 30.95 -59.80 -49.17
N ARG A 856 30.60 -59.15 -48.06
CA ARG A 856 30.78 -57.69 -47.87
C ARG A 856 32.25 -57.26 -47.89
N SER A 857 33.18 -58.17 -47.59
CA SER A 857 34.62 -57.94 -47.74
C SER A 857 35.11 -57.92 -49.20
N GLY A 858 34.25 -58.29 -50.16
CA GLY A 858 34.56 -58.38 -51.59
C GLY A 858 35.03 -59.76 -52.08
N ALA A 859 35.10 -60.76 -51.20
CA ALA A 859 35.52 -62.12 -51.52
C ALA A 859 34.33 -62.97 -52.03
N LEU A 860 33.75 -62.55 -53.16
CA LEU A 860 32.49 -63.08 -53.72
C LEU A 860 32.53 -64.60 -53.99
N SER A 861 33.67 -65.11 -54.45
CA SER A 861 33.86 -66.54 -54.74
C SER A 861 33.85 -67.41 -53.47
N GLN A 862 34.47 -66.91 -52.39
CA GLN A 862 34.51 -67.61 -51.10
C GLN A 862 33.12 -67.63 -50.46
N ALA A 863 32.42 -66.50 -50.45
CA ALA A 863 31.05 -66.42 -49.95
C ALA A 863 30.09 -67.31 -50.74
N GLY A 864 30.17 -67.28 -52.08
CA GLY A 864 29.36 -68.14 -52.95
C GLY A 864 29.58 -69.63 -52.69
N SER A 865 30.84 -70.05 -52.54
CA SER A 865 31.18 -71.45 -52.26
C SER A 865 30.71 -71.93 -50.88
N LEU A 866 30.67 -71.04 -49.89
CA LEU A 866 30.18 -71.35 -48.55
C LEU A 866 28.65 -71.46 -48.56
N LEU A 867 27.96 -70.54 -49.24
CA LEU A 867 26.50 -70.56 -49.39
C LEU A 867 26.00 -71.75 -50.21
N GLU A 868 26.69 -72.11 -51.30
CA GLU A 868 26.37 -73.29 -52.11
C GLU A 868 26.51 -74.57 -51.30
N ARG A 869 27.53 -74.66 -50.44
CA ARG A 869 27.72 -75.78 -49.51
C ARG A 869 26.61 -75.83 -48.46
N LEU A 870 26.29 -74.70 -47.82
CA LEU A 870 25.22 -74.60 -46.83
C LEU A 870 23.84 -74.92 -47.40
N ALA A 871 23.54 -74.47 -48.63
CA ALA A 871 22.28 -74.77 -49.33
C ALA A 871 22.18 -76.26 -49.69
N THR A 872 23.29 -76.87 -50.09
CA THR A 872 23.36 -78.31 -50.37
C THR A 872 23.19 -79.14 -49.09
N GLU A 873 23.85 -78.74 -47.99
CA GLU A 873 23.77 -79.43 -46.69
C GLU A 873 22.38 -79.32 -46.05
N ALA A 874 21.74 -78.13 -46.09
CA ALA A 874 20.38 -77.93 -45.59
C ALA A 874 19.34 -78.76 -46.35
N PHE A 875 19.51 -78.94 -47.67
CA PHE A 875 18.61 -79.72 -48.51
C PHE A 875 18.81 -81.25 -48.39
N VAL A 876 20.05 -81.72 -48.20
CA VAL A 876 20.35 -83.16 -48.10
C VAL A 876 19.97 -83.75 -46.74
N GLN A 877 20.10 -82.98 -45.65
CA GLN A 877 19.95 -83.55 -44.30
C GLN A 877 18.60 -83.29 -43.62
N GLY A 878 17.69 -82.50 -44.23
CA GLY A 878 16.42 -82.15 -43.57
C GLY A 878 16.64 -81.54 -42.17
N ALA A 879 17.78 -80.89 -41.97
CA ALA A 879 18.16 -80.33 -40.69
C ALA A 879 17.30 -79.10 -40.43
N ALA A 880 16.67 -79.07 -39.26
CA ALA A 880 15.95 -77.92 -38.74
C ALA A 880 16.92 -76.75 -38.52
N VAL A 881 17.23 -76.01 -39.58
CA VAL A 881 17.91 -74.73 -39.50
C VAL A 881 16.87 -73.72 -39.01
N ASP A 882 17.16 -73.02 -37.92
CA ASP A 882 16.31 -71.96 -37.38
C ASP A 882 16.05 -70.90 -38.47
N PRO A 883 14.84 -70.84 -39.06
CA PRO A 883 14.58 -70.02 -40.24
C PRO A 883 14.66 -68.51 -39.96
N ALA A 884 14.48 -68.12 -38.70
CA ALA A 884 14.28 -66.74 -38.30
C ALA A 884 15.57 -65.91 -38.30
N ARG A 885 16.72 -66.50 -37.93
CA ARG A 885 18.01 -65.79 -37.91
C ARG A 885 18.72 -65.80 -39.28
N SER A 886 18.57 -66.86 -40.05
CA SER A 886 19.33 -67.09 -41.28
C SER A 886 18.66 -66.51 -42.54
N GLY A 887 17.32 -66.53 -42.61
CA GLY A 887 16.57 -66.10 -43.79
C GLY A 887 16.62 -64.59 -44.05
N ALA A 888 16.61 -63.77 -42.99
CA ALA A 888 16.61 -62.31 -43.12
C ALA A 888 17.97 -61.76 -43.59
N ALA A 889 19.09 -62.28 -43.07
CA ALA A 889 20.43 -61.88 -43.46
C ALA A 889 20.75 -62.24 -44.92
N LEU A 890 20.27 -63.41 -45.37
CA LEU A 890 20.35 -63.85 -46.76
C LEU A 890 19.54 -62.93 -47.68
N LEU A 891 18.26 -62.68 -47.38
CA LEU A 891 17.40 -61.80 -48.17
C LEU A 891 17.94 -60.36 -48.27
N GLN A 892 18.51 -59.82 -47.19
CA GLN A 892 19.11 -58.49 -47.21
C GLN A 892 20.37 -58.42 -48.08
N THR A 893 21.21 -59.45 -48.03
CA THR A 893 22.40 -59.57 -48.89
C THR A 893 22.03 -59.73 -50.37
N PHE A 894 20.88 -60.36 -50.66
CA PHE A 894 20.33 -60.49 -52.02
C PHE A 894 19.60 -59.23 -52.53
N ALA A 895 18.92 -58.46 -51.66
CA ALA A 895 18.36 -57.15 -52.04
C ALA A 895 19.48 -56.16 -52.43
N GLU A 896 20.65 -56.23 -51.77
CA GLU A 896 21.85 -55.47 -52.14
C GLU A 896 22.43 -55.92 -53.51
N LEU A 897 22.18 -57.16 -53.97
CA LEU A 897 22.57 -57.64 -55.30
C LEU A 897 21.68 -57.09 -56.42
N GLU A 898 20.39 -56.82 -56.18
CA GLU A 898 19.45 -56.27 -57.19
C GLU A 898 19.74 -54.81 -57.56
N THR A 899 20.47 -54.07 -56.72
CA THR A 899 20.72 -52.63 -56.90
C THR A 899 21.99 -52.29 -57.68
N ARG A 900 22.82 -53.29 -58.05
CA ARG A 900 24.08 -53.05 -58.78
C ARG A 900 23.91 -53.17 -60.31
N PRO A 901 24.49 -52.24 -61.10
CA PRO A 901 24.38 -52.26 -62.55
C PRO A 901 25.02 -53.53 -63.15
N ALA A 902 24.24 -54.21 -63.99
CA ALA A 902 24.61 -55.45 -64.65
C ALA A 902 25.80 -55.25 -65.60
N THR A 903 27.00 -55.62 -65.14
CA THR A 903 28.13 -55.92 -66.01
C THR A 903 28.21 -57.44 -66.19
N ASP A 904 28.48 -57.87 -67.42
CA ASP A 904 28.09 -59.15 -68.07
C ASP A 904 28.65 -60.49 -67.49
N GLY A 905 28.79 -60.63 -66.17
CA GLY A 905 28.99 -61.93 -65.50
C GLY A 905 27.87 -62.31 -64.52
N ALA A 906 27.07 -61.33 -64.08
CA ALA A 906 26.02 -61.52 -63.06
C ALA A 906 24.65 -61.98 -63.62
N ARG A 907 24.43 -61.88 -64.94
CA ARG A 907 23.15 -62.21 -65.60
C ARG A 907 22.82 -63.70 -65.63
N THR A 908 23.81 -64.57 -65.50
CA THR A 908 23.66 -66.04 -65.58
C THR A 908 23.62 -66.71 -64.21
N TRP A 909 24.30 -66.16 -63.20
CA TRP A 909 24.36 -66.75 -61.85
C TRP A 909 23.38 -66.13 -60.86
N GLY A 910 23.04 -64.84 -61.02
CA GLY A 910 22.13 -64.13 -60.12
C GLY A 910 20.72 -64.72 -60.08
N SER A 911 20.18 -65.24 -61.19
CA SER A 911 18.81 -65.74 -61.24
C SER A 911 18.64 -67.12 -60.60
N THR A 912 19.62 -68.01 -60.72
CA THR A 912 19.55 -69.40 -60.20
C THR A 912 19.85 -69.47 -58.71
N ALA A 913 20.84 -68.70 -58.23
CA ALA A 913 21.15 -68.58 -56.81
C ALA A 913 20.03 -67.85 -56.05
N TRP A 914 19.39 -66.85 -56.68
CA TRP A 914 18.21 -66.17 -56.14
C TRP A 914 16.99 -67.08 -56.04
N LEU A 915 16.69 -67.84 -57.11
CA LEU A 915 15.62 -68.85 -57.06
C LEU A 915 15.89 -69.89 -55.96
N GLY A 916 17.14 -70.34 -55.78
CA GLY A 916 17.51 -71.24 -54.69
C GLY A 916 17.26 -70.64 -53.30
N ALA A 917 17.63 -69.38 -53.07
CA ALA A 917 17.43 -68.69 -51.80
C ALA A 917 15.95 -68.40 -51.50
N GLU A 918 15.17 -67.97 -52.50
CA GLU A 918 13.72 -67.77 -52.39
C GLU A 918 13.02 -69.10 -52.11
N CYS A 919 13.43 -70.18 -52.78
CA CYS A 919 12.92 -71.53 -52.52
C CYS A 919 13.20 -71.99 -51.09
N CYS A 920 14.41 -71.74 -50.56
CA CYS A 920 14.75 -72.06 -49.16
C CYS A 920 13.94 -71.23 -48.16
N TYR A 921 13.73 -69.94 -48.43
CA TYR A 921 12.94 -69.05 -47.56
C TYR A 921 11.45 -69.44 -47.54
N GLN A 922 10.86 -69.67 -48.72
CA GLN A 922 9.46 -70.07 -48.87
C GLN A 922 9.21 -71.47 -48.28
N ALA A 923 10.11 -72.42 -48.50
CA ALA A 923 10.01 -73.78 -47.95
C ALA A 923 10.09 -73.81 -46.41
N ALA A 924 10.79 -72.85 -45.80
CA ALA A 924 10.88 -72.73 -44.35
C ALA A 924 9.63 -72.12 -43.70
N MET A 925 8.80 -71.40 -44.47
CA MET A 925 7.61 -70.69 -43.96
C MET A 925 6.29 -71.47 -44.18
N GLU A 926 6.13 -72.16 -45.30
CA GLU A 926 4.94 -73.01 -45.55
C GLU A 926 5.29 -74.27 -46.35
N PRO A 927 4.96 -75.48 -45.87
CA PRO A 927 5.27 -76.73 -46.60
C PRO A 927 4.57 -76.86 -47.96
N LYS A 928 3.47 -76.12 -48.20
CA LYS A 928 2.81 -76.05 -49.51
C LYS A 928 3.46 -75.08 -50.50
N ALA A 929 4.41 -74.25 -50.04
CA ALA A 929 5.18 -73.37 -50.91
C ALA A 929 6.27 -74.14 -51.69
N ALA A 930 6.66 -75.34 -51.23
CA ALA A 930 7.63 -76.19 -51.91
C ALA A 930 7.14 -76.68 -53.29
N GLU A 931 5.86 -77.03 -53.46
CA GLU A 931 5.28 -77.41 -54.76
C GLU A 931 5.21 -76.26 -55.75
N ARG A 932 4.91 -75.03 -55.29
CA ARG A 932 4.96 -73.82 -56.12
C ARG A 932 6.38 -73.46 -56.51
N CYS A 933 7.33 -73.60 -55.58
CA CYS A 933 8.75 -73.41 -55.85
C CYS A 933 9.28 -74.42 -56.87
N GLN A 934 8.83 -75.68 -56.79
CA GLN A 934 9.13 -76.71 -57.79
C GLN A 934 8.62 -76.31 -59.18
N GLN A 935 7.37 -75.82 -59.26
CA GLN A 935 6.77 -75.39 -60.53
C GLN A 935 7.50 -74.18 -61.15
N LEU A 936 7.91 -73.20 -60.33
CA LEU A 936 8.72 -72.06 -60.78
C LEU A 936 10.13 -72.48 -61.21
N HIS A 937 10.75 -73.41 -60.48
CA HIS A 937 12.04 -73.99 -60.84
C HIS A 937 11.97 -74.78 -62.16
N ASP A 938 10.90 -75.55 -62.34
CA ASP A 938 10.67 -76.36 -63.54
C ASP A 938 10.42 -75.48 -64.77
N TRP A 939 9.63 -74.40 -64.66
CA TRP A 939 9.49 -73.42 -65.75
C TRP A 939 10.81 -72.73 -66.09
N ALA A 940 11.64 -72.38 -65.09
CA ALA A 940 12.95 -71.78 -65.32
C ALA A 940 13.93 -72.76 -66.01
N ARG A 941 13.89 -74.03 -65.64
CA ARG A 941 14.72 -75.09 -66.26
C ARG A 941 14.27 -75.44 -67.67
N GLN A 942 12.96 -75.38 -67.93
CA GLN A 942 12.36 -75.65 -69.24
C GLN A 942 12.42 -74.44 -70.18
N GLY A 943 12.82 -73.26 -69.67
CA GLY A 943 12.90 -72.02 -70.45
C GLY A 943 11.53 -71.39 -70.73
N ASP A 944 10.50 -71.72 -69.96
CA ASP A 944 9.15 -71.15 -70.08
C ASP A 944 9.07 -69.79 -69.37
N TRP A 945 9.69 -68.79 -70.01
CA TRP A 945 9.79 -67.44 -69.46
C TRP A 945 8.45 -66.70 -69.42
N LEU A 946 7.48 -67.09 -70.25
CA LEU A 946 6.16 -66.47 -70.30
C LEU A 946 5.30 -66.89 -69.10
N ALA A 947 5.30 -68.17 -68.73
CA ALA A 947 4.59 -68.64 -67.53
C ALA A 947 5.17 -68.02 -66.25
N LEU A 948 6.50 -67.88 -66.18
CA LEU A 948 7.18 -67.17 -65.10
C LEU A 948 6.79 -65.69 -65.05
N ALA A 949 6.80 -65.03 -66.21
CA ALA A 949 6.38 -63.64 -66.30
C ALA A 949 4.93 -63.43 -65.85
N ASP A 950 4.01 -64.29 -66.28
CA ASP A 950 2.59 -64.20 -65.92
C ASP A 950 2.40 -64.37 -64.41
N HIS A 951 3.08 -65.35 -63.80
CA HIS A 951 3.06 -65.54 -62.36
C HIS A 951 3.54 -64.29 -61.59
N PHE A 952 4.67 -63.71 -61.99
CA PHE A 952 5.19 -62.51 -61.32
C PHE A 952 4.37 -61.26 -61.62
N ASN A 953 3.71 -61.19 -62.77
CA ASN A 953 2.81 -60.12 -63.12
C ASN A 953 1.52 -60.18 -62.28
N GLU A 954 0.96 -61.38 -62.05
CA GLU A 954 -0.15 -61.60 -61.12
C GLU A 954 0.21 -61.27 -59.66
N ALA A 955 1.47 -61.48 -59.30
CA ALA A 955 2.03 -61.08 -58.00
C ALA A 955 2.40 -59.59 -57.92
N GLU A 956 2.07 -58.78 -58.93
CA GLU A 956 2.36 -57.34 -59.02
C GLU A 956 3.87 -56.99 -58.96
N ARG A 957 4.75 -57.95 -59.27
CA ARG A 957 6.21 -57.78 -59.35
C ARG A 957 6.64 -57.44 -60.77
N PHE A 958 6.21 -56.27 -61.24
CA PHE A 958 6.26 -55.87 -62.66
C PHE A 958 7.68 -55.81 -63.26
N ALA A 959 8.69 -55.38 -62.51
CA ALA A 959 10.08 -55.34 -63.00
C ALA A 959 10.64 -56.76 -63.27
N THR A 960 10.33 -57.69 -62.38
CA THR A 960 10.74 -59.10 -62.50
C THR A 960 9.99 -59.78 -63.64
N ALA A 961 8.67 -59.53 -63.75
CA ALA A 961 7.86 -60.00 -64.87
C ALA A 961 8.39 -59.47 -66.21
N ALA A 962 8.74 -58.18 -66.29
CA ALA A 962 9.29 -57.55 -67.50
C ALA A 962 10.60 -58.21 -67.95
N ALA A 963 11.53 -58.48 -67.02
CA ALA A 963 12.79 -59.15 -67.35
C ALA A 963 12.59 -60.57 -67.93
N PHE A 964 11.57 -61.31 -67.45
CA PHE A 964 11.19 -62.60 -68.02
C PHE A 964 10.48 -62.45 -69.37
N LEU A 965 9.63 -61.44 -69.56
CA LEU A 965 9.00 -61.13 -70.85
C LEU A 965 10.01 -60.76 -71.93
N GLU A 966 11.09 -60.04 -71.59
CA GLU A 966 12.19 -59.76 -72.52
C GLU A 966 12.92 -61.04 -72.93
N ARG A 967 13.15 -61.97 -71.99
CA ARG A 967 13.72 -63.30 -72.28
C ARG A 967 12.80 -64.15 -73.15
N GLY A 968 11.49 -64.00 -73.00
CA GLY A 968 10.47 -64.61 -73.85
C GLY A 968 10.20 -63.84 -75.16
N GLU A 969 11.02 -62.84 -75.49
CA GLU A 969 10.92 -61.97 -76.68
C GLU A 969 9.57 -61.22 -76.82
N SER A 970 8.79 -61.11 -75.74
CA SER A 970 7.50 -60.40 -75.73
C SER A 970 7.69 -58.93 -75.37
N TRP A 971 8.33 -58.18 -76.29
CA TRP A 971 8.80 -56.82 -76.04
C TRP A 971 7.69 -55.80 -75.74
N ALA A 972 6.50 -55.93 -76.33
CA ALA A 972 5.37 -55.03 -76.05
C ALA A 972 4.87 -55.19 -74.61
N ARG A 973 4.68 -56.45 -74.16
CA ARG A 973 4.25 -56.75 -72.79
C ARG A 973 5.33 -56.40 -71.77
N ALA A 974 6.60 -56.62 -72.13
CA ALA A 974 7.74 -56.21 -71.31
C ALA A 974 7.77 -54.69 -71.14
N ALA A 975 7.52 -53.92 -72.21
CA ALA A 975 7.48 -52.47 -72.16
C ALA A 975 6.38 -51.94 -71.23
N ASP A 976 5.18 -52.53 -71.30
CA ASP A 976 4.08 -52.18 -70.40
C ASP A 976 4.41 -52.50 -68.93
N CYS A 977 5.06 -53.62 -68.66
CA CYS A 977 5.48 -53.99 -67.30
C CYS A 977 6.63 -53.10 -66.77
N TRP A 978 7.58 -52.70 -67.64
CA TRP A 978 8.62 -51.74 -67.27
C TRP A 978 8.05 -50.34 -67.03
N GLU A 979 7.07 -49.89 -67.82
CA GLU A 979 6.37 -48.63 -67.58
C GLU A 979 5.56 -48.70 -66.27
N ALA A 980 4.90 -49.82 -65.98
CA ALA A 980 4.18 -50.05 -64.72
C ALA A 980 5.12 -50.06 -63.50
N ALA A 981 6.36 -50.54 -63.66
CA ALA A 981 7.40 -50.49 -62.65
C ALA A 981 8.10 -49.10 -62.53
N CYS A 982 7.63 -48.10 -63.27
CA CYS A 982 8.23 -46.75 -63.36
C CYS A 982 9.70 -46.75 -63.81
N ARG A 983 10.10 -47.72 -64.65
CA ARG A 983 11.46 -47.84 -65.22
C ARG A 983 11.45 -47.42 -66.69
N PHE A 984 11.24 -46.12 -66.91
CA PHE A 984 10.91 -45.57 -68.23
C PHE A 984 12.04 -45.70 -69.28
N ASP A 985 13.31 -45.72 -68.86
CA ASP A 985 14.44 -45.99 -69.77
C ASP A 985 14.36 -47.41 -70.36
N HIS A 986 14.03 -48.40 -69.53
CA HIS A 986 13.83 -49.78 -69.96
C HIS A 986 12.55 -49.93 -70.78
N ALA A 987 11.46 -49.23 -70.39
CA ALA A 987 10.22 -49.22 -71.16
C ALA A 987 10.42 -48.62 -72.56
N ALA A 988 11.16 -47.52 -72.69
CA ALA A 988 11.47 -46.90 -73.98
C ALA A 988 12.30 -47.83 -74.89
N ALA A 989 13.30 -48.52 -74.33
CA ALA A 989 14.08 -49.51 -75.05
C ALA A 989 13.23 -50.72 -75.50
N ALA A 990 12.33 -51.20 -74.64
CA ALA A 990 11.42 -52.30 -74.95
C ALA A 990 10.34 -51.90 -75.99
N TYR A 991 9.75 -50.71 -75.90
CA TYR A 991 8.81 -50.18 -76.92
C TYR A 991 9.49 -50.01 -78.29
N THR A 992 10.75 -49.58 -78.32
CA THR A 992 11.53 -49.48 -79.56
C THR A 992 11.71 -50.86 -80.21
N ARG A 993 12.04 -51.89 -79.41
CA ARG A 993 12.16 -53.28 -79.90
C ARG A 993 10.82 -53.88 -80.31
N ALA A 994 9.73 -53.45 -79.68
CA ALA A 994 8.37 -53.83 -80.07
C ALA A 994 7.86 -53.13 -81.34
N GLY A 995 8.59 -52.13 -81.86
CA GLY A 995 8.19 -51.34 -83.03
C GLY A 995 7.23 -50.19 -82.72
N ASP A 996 6.90 -49.94 -81.45
CA ASP A 996 6.07 -48.80 -81.02
C ASP A 996 6.95 -47.56 -80.79
N LEU A 997 7.22 -46.84 -81.88
CA LEU A 997 8.03 -45.62 -81.86
C LEU A 997 7.35 -44.47 -81.08
N ILE A 998 6.02 -44.48 -80.96
CA ILE A 998 5.27 -43.45 -80.22
C ILE A 998 5.41 -43.70 -78.72
N GLY A 999 5.23 -44.94 -78.28
CA GLY A 999 5.49 -45.37 -76.90
C GLY A 999 6.94 -45.12 -76.48
N ALA A 1000 7.90 -45.44 -77.35
CA ALA A 1000 9.33 -45.19 -77.10
C ALA A 1000 9.64 -43.70 -76.95
N ALA A 1001 9.13 -42.85 -77.87
CA ALA A 1001 9.32 -41.40 -77.82
C ALA A 1001 8.63 -40.75 -76.61
N ARG A 1002 7.54 -41.33 -76.12
CA ARG A 1002 6.86 -40.90 -74.88
C ARG A 1002 7.68 -41.22 -73.64
N CYS A 1003 8.23 -42.42 -73.54
CA CYS A 1003 8.92 -42.88 -72.33
C CYS A 1003 10.37 -42.37 -72.22
N ALA A 1004 11.06 -42.12 -73.34
CA ALA A 1004 12.45 -41.65 -73.34
C ALA A 1004 12.69 -40.34 -72.54
N PRO A 1005 11.90 -39.25 -72.72
CA PRO A 1005 12.06 -38.05 -71.90
C PRO A 1005 11.65 -38.29 -70.45
N LEU A 1006 10.64 -39.14 -70.19
CA LEU A 1006 10.17 -39.44 -68.83
C LEU A 1006 11.22 -40.18 -67.99
N GLY A 1007 12.08 -41.01 -68.59
CA GLY A 1007 13.18 -41.66 -67.87
C GLY A 1007 14.20 -40.68 -67.32
N SER A 1008 14.66 -39.74 -68.14
CA SER A 1008 15.56 -38.65 -67.71
C SER A 1008 14.90 -37.73 -66.67
N LEU A 1009 13.60 -37.48 -66.81
CA LEU A 1009 12.85 -36.65 -65.89
C LEU A 1009 12.55 -37.37 -64.57
N TRP A 1010 12.39 -38.69 -64.56
CA TRP A 1010 12.14 -39.44 -63.33
C TRP A 1010 13.34 -39.40 -62.37
N GLN A 1011 14.56 -39.40 -62.92
CA GLN A 1011 15.78 -39.27 -62.12
C GLN A 1011 15.94 -37.89 -61.48
N THR A 1012 15.36 -36.84 -62.06
CA THR A 1012 15.56 -35.44 -61.63
C THR A 1012 14.32 -34.79 -60.99
N ASN A 1013 13.12 -35.20 -61.40
CA ASN A 1013 11.82 -34.71 -60.93
C ASN A 1013 10.71 -35.76 -61.13
N PRO A 1014 10.65 -36.80 -60.28
CA PRO A 1014 9.68 -37.88 -60.42
C PRO A 1014 8.23 -37.45 -60.13
N ILE A 1015 8.02 -36.47 -59.26
CA ILE A 1015 6.68 -35.86 -59.04
C ILE A 1015 6.19 -35.16 -60.33
N GLY A 1016 7.11 -34.51 -61.07
CA GLY A 1016 6.82 -33.91 -62.36
C GLY A 1016 6.31 -34.92 -63.39
N VAL A 1017 6.92 -36.11 -63.45
CA VAL A 1017 6.47 -37.22 -64.30
C VAL A 1017 5.06 -37.70 -63.92
N ALA A 1018 4.80 -37.87 -62.63
CA ALA A 1018 3.46 -38.25 -62.16
C ALA A 1018 2.39 -37.21 -62.53
N ARG A 1019 2.75 -35.91 -62.47
CA ARG A 1019 1.89 -34.80 -62.93
C ARG A 1019 1.69 -34.80 -64.43
N ILE A 1020 2.68 -35.19 -65.24
CA ILE A 1020 2.51 -35.32 -66.69
C ILE A 1020 1.44 -36.38 -67.01
N TYR A 1021 1.49 -37.54 -66.36
CA TYR A 1021 0.43 -38.55 -66.52
C TYR A 1021 -0.95 -38.04 -66.06
N ARG A 1022 -0.98 -37.30 -64.96
CA ARG A 1022 -2.19 -36.67 -64.41
C ARG A 1022 -2.81 -35.67 -65.38
N ASP A 1023 -2.00 -34.75 -65.90
CA ASP A 1023 -2.43 -33.69 -66.80
C ASP A 1023 -2.78 -34.25 -68.19
N GLY A 1024 -2.19 -35.40 -68.55
CA GLY A 1024 -2.60 -36.25 -69.68
C GLY A 1024 -3.85 -37.09 -69.45
N ASN A 1025 -4.54 -36.93 -68.31
CA ASN A 1025 -5.78 -37.61 -67.92
C ASN A 1025 -5.64 -39.14 -67.72
N ASP A 1026 -4.42 -39.67 -67.61
CA ASP A 1026 -4.14 -41.07 -67.25
C ASP A 1026 -3.94 -41.19 -65.73
N TRP A 1027 -5.06 -41.09 -65.02
CA TRP A 1027 -5.10 -41.03 -63.56
C TRP A 1027 -4.57 -42.30 -62.89
N ALA A 1028 -4.64 -43.46 -63.55
CA ALA A 1028 -4.17 -44.72 -62.97
C ALA A 1028 -2.64 -44.80 -62.94
N ARG A 1029 -1.98 -44.36 -64.02
CA ARG A 1029 -0.52 -44.25 -64.05
C ARG A 1029 -0.03 -43.12 -63.13
N ALA A 1030 -0.73 -41.99 -63.12
CA ALA A 1030 -0.41 -40.89 -62.21
C ALA A 1030 -0.45 -41.33 -60.74
N ALA A 1031 -1.50 -42.03 -60.33
CA ALA A 1031 -1.65 -42.48 -58.96
C ALA A 1031 -0.51 -43.42 -58.51
N ARG A 1032 -0.15 -44.40 -59.35
CA ARG A 1032 0.98 -45.30 -59.06
C ARG A 1032 2.31 -44.55 -58.99
N ALA A 1033 2.56 -43.63 -59.92
CA ALA A 1033 3.77 -42.82 -59.93
C ALA A 1033 3.87 -41.91 -58.68
N PHE A 1034 2.77 -41.30 -58.23
CA PHE A 1034 2.75 -40.54 -56.98
C PHE A 1034 3.00 -41.42 -55.75
N MET A 1035 2.45 -42.64 -55.70
CA MET A 1035 2.69 -43.59 -54.60
C MET A 1035 4.16 -43.99 -54.50
N THR A 1036 4.83 -44.23 -55.64
CA THR A 1036 6.25 -44.63 -55.63
C THR A 1036 7.20 -43.56 -55.09
N VAL A 1037 6.80 -42.29 -55.10
CA VAL A 1037 7.54 -41.18 -54.46
C VAL A 1037 6.90 -40.70 -53.16
N SER A 1038 5.98 -41.49 -52.61
CA SER A 1038 5.30 -41.20 -51.35
C SER A 1038 4.54 -39.86 -51.33
N ALA A 1039 4.10 -39.36 -52.50
CA ALA A 1039 3.22 -38.20 -52.61
C ALA A 1039 1.76 -38.63 -52.43
N TRP A 1040 1.40 -39.00 -51.19
CA TRP A 1040 0.17 -39.73 -50.88
C TRP A 1040 -1.10 -38.92 -51.13
N GLN A 1041 -1.07 -37.61 -50.88
CA GLN A 1041 -2.21 -36.72 -51.18
C GLN A 1041 -2.51 -36.65 -52.69
N ASP A 1042 -1.50 -36.48 -53.53
CA ASP A 1042 -1.67 -36.43 -54.99
C ASP A 1042 -2.11 -37.81 -55.55
N ALA A 1043 -1.61 -38.90 -54.98
CA ALA A 1043 -2.08 -40.25 -55.29
C ALA A 1043 -3.55 -40.45 -54.90
N ALA A 1044 -3.97 -39.97 -53.72
CA ALA A 1044 -5.34 -40.05 -53.25
C ALA A 1044 -6.31 -39.30 -54.17
N ILE A 1045 -5.93 -38.10 -54.62
CA ILE A 1045 -6.72 -37.31 -55.58
C ILE A 1045 -6.87 -38.06 -56.91
N ALA A 1046 -5.80 -38.68 -57.40
CA ALA A 1046 -5.84 -39.44 -58.64
C ALA A 1046 -6.75 -40.68 -58.53
N TRP A 1047 -6.71 -41.40 -57.40
CA TRP A 1047 -7.60 -42.52 -57.13
C TRP A 1047 -9.07 -42.10 -56.93
N TYR A 1048 -9.30 -40.96 -56.29
CA TYR A 1048 -10.65 -40.39 -56.13
C TYR A 1048 -11.30 -40.09 -57.49
N ARG A 1049 -10.53 -39.54 -58.43
CA ARG A 1049 -11.01 -39.25 -59.81
C ARG A 1049 -11.36 -40.51 -60.61
N LEU A 1050 -10.77 -41.65 -60.27
CA LEU A 1050 -11.14 -42.96 -60.83
C LEU A 1050 -12.37 -43.59 -60.15
N GLY A 1051 -13.02 -42.90 -59.21
CA GLY A 1051 -14.20 -43.38 -58.50
C GLY A 1051 -13.89 -44.28 -57.29
N LEU A 1052 -12.63 -44.37 -56.88
CA LEU A 1052 -12.17 -45.22 -55.77
C LEU A 1052 -12.01 -44.40 -54.47
N ALA A 1053 -13.10 -43.74 -54.06
CA ALA A 1053 -13.11 -42.79 -52.94
C ALA A 1053 -12.64 -43.38 -51.60
N GLY A 1054 -12.94 -44.66 -51.32
CA GLY A 1054 -12.53 -45.31 -50.07
C GLY A 1054 -11.01 -45.53 -49.94
N LEU A 1055 -10.29 -45.69 -51.05
CA LEU A 1055 -8.82 -45.80 -51.04
C LEU A 1055 -8.18 -44.42 -50.88
N ALA A 1056 -8.79 -43.39 -51.48
CA ALA A 1056 -8.36 -42.00 -51.36
C ALA A 1056 -8.44 -41.49 -49.91
N ASP A 1057 -9.53 -41.80 -49.20
CA ASP A 1057 -9.72 -41.41 -47.80
C ASP A 1057 -8.73 -42.09 -46.84
N HIS A 1058 -8.23 -43.27 -47.19
CA HIS A 1058 -7.22 -43.97 -46.40
C HIS A 1058 -5.81 -43.40 -46.63
N LEU A 1059 -5.46 -43.11 -47.89
CA LEU A 1059 -4.17 -42.52 -48.25
C LEU A 1059 -4.04 -41.08 -47.76
N ALA A 1060 -5.13 -40.30 -47.73
CA ALA A 1060 -5.16 -38.93 -47.18
C ALA A 1060 -4.87 -38.84 -45.67
N LYS A 1061 -4.94 -39.96 -44.92
CA LYS A 1061 -4.65 -40.01 -43.48
C LYS A 1061 -3.18 -40.21 -43.14
N ILE A 1062 -2.34 -40.56 -44.11
CA ILE A 1062 -0.95 -41.01 -43.87
C ILE A 1062 0.04 -39.83 -43.85
N GLU A 1063 -0.26 -38.71 -44.51
CA GLU A 1063 0.58 -37.51 -44.51
C GLU A 1063 0.16 -36.55 -43.39
N ASP A 1064 0.90 -36.61 -42.28
CA ASP A 1064 1.02 -35.56 -41.25
C ASP A 1064 -0.20 -35.17 -40.41
N GLY A 1065 -0.91 -36.17 -39.84
CA GLY A 1065 -1.52 -36.06 -38.49
C GLY A 1065 -2.43 -34.86 -38.16
N LYS A 1066 -2.87 -34.08 -39.16
CA LYS A 1066 -3.72 -32.89 -39.03
C LYS A 1066 -4.62 -32.79 -40.25
N LEU A 1067 -5.90 -33.13 -40.05
CA LEU A 1067 -6.96 -32.92 -41.03
C LEU A 1067 -7.09 -31.43 -41.38
N PHE A 1068 -7.04 -31.10 -42.67
CA PHE A 1068 -7.82 -29.97 -43.17
C PHE A 1068 -9.22 -30.46 -43.53
N SER A 1069 -10.20 -29.94 -42.79
CA SER A 1069 -11.62 -30.22 -42.99
C SER A 1069 -12.10 -29.71 -44.34
N LEU A 1070 -12.51 -30.61 -45.24
CA LEU A 1070 -13.62 -30.30 -46.15
C LEU A 1070 -14.90 -30.46 -45.33
N LYS A 1071 -15.48 -29.32 -44.93
CA LYS A 1071 -16.72 -29.25 -44.14
C LYS A 1071 -17.88 -29.94 -44.87
N LEU A 1072 -18.32 -31.08 -44.38
CA LEU A 1072 -19.71 -31.53 -44.49
C LEU A 1072 -20.19 -31.81 -43.06
N GLY A 1073 -21.21 -31.05 -42.66
CA GLY A 1073 -21.67 -30.96 -41.28
C GLY A 1073 -22.43 -32.20 -40.79
N ASP A 1074 -22.43 -32.31 -39.46
CA ASP A 1074 -23.40 -33.00 -38.60
C ASP A 1074 -23.84 -34.42 -39.01
N ALA A 1075 -23.05 -35.41 -38.58
CA ALA A 1075 -23.56 -36.73 -38.27
C ALA A 1075 -22.90 -37.25 -36.98
N SER A 1076 -23.72 -37.54 -35.96
CA SER A 1076 -23.30 -38.15 -34.70
C SER A 1076 -22.74 -39.56 -34.90
N SER A 1077 -21.94 -40.02 -33.94
CA SER A 1077 -21.14 -41.26 -33.93
C SER A 1077 -21.91 -42.58 -34.13
N ASP A 1078 -23.24 -42.53 -34.26
CA ASP A 1078 -24.09 -43.72 -34.24
C ASP A 1078 -24.50 -44.20 -35.64
N GLN A 1079 -24.09 -43.50 -36.71
CA GLN A 1079 -24.45 -43.85 -38.10
C GLN A 1079 -23.34 -44.56 -38.89
N TRP A 1080 -22.14 -44.71 -38.33
CA TRP A 1080 -20.97 -45.29 -39.02
C TRP A 1080 -21.21 -46.72 -39.59
N PRO A 1081 -21.89 -47.65 -38.88
CA PRO A 1081 -22.15 -48.99 -39.42
C PRO A 1081 -23.14 -48.98 -40.60
N ALA A 1082 -24.12 -48.08 -40.60
CA ALA A 1082 -25.16 -48.03 -41.63
C ALA A 1082 -24.63 -47.49 -42.97
N HIS A 1083 -23.74 -46.49 -42.94
CA HIS A 1083 -23.10 -45.95 -44.15
C HIS A 1083 -22.05 -46.90 -44.76
N TRP A 1084 -21.38 -47.70 -43.93
CA TRP A 1084 -20.45 -48.72 -44.38
C TRP A 1084 -21.15 -49.88 -45.12
N ASP A 1085 -22.24 -50.40 -44.55
CA ASP A 1085 -23.02 -51.47 -45.19
C ASP A 1085 -23.69 -51.00 -46.48
N GLN A 1086 -24.06 -49.71 -46.59
CA GLN A 1086 -24.57 -49.09 -47.83
C GLN A 1086 -23.49 -49.00 -48.93
N SER A 1087 -22.24 -48.73 -48.54
CA SER A 1087 -21.10 -48.63 -49.47
C SER A 1087 -20.66 -50.01 -49.98
N VAL A 1088 -20.67 -51.03 -49.11
CA VAL A 1088 -20.43 -52.44 -49.50
C VAL A 1088 -21.54 -52.97 -50.41
N ALA A 1089 -22.80 -52.57 -50.19
CA ALA A 1089 -23.92 -52.91 -51.06
C ALA A 1089 -23.78 -52.32 -52.47
N CYS A 1090 -23.25 -51.09 -52.60
CA CYS A 1090 -22.94 -50.49 -53.91
C CYS A 1090 -21.79 -51.22 -54.63
N PHE A 1091 -20.76 -51.66 -53.90
CA PHE A 1091 -19.61 -52.39 -54.48
C PHE A 1091 -19.99 -53.77 -55.01
N ARG A 1092 -20.89 -54.48 -54.32
CA ARG A 1092 -21.45 -55.79 -54.76
C ARG A 1092 -22.30 -55.69 -56.03
N GLN A 1093 -22.79 -54.51 -56.40
CA GLN A 1093 -23.53 -54.28 -57.65
C GLN A 1093 -22.61 -54.01 -58.86
N SER A 1094 -21.31 -53.79 -58.65
CA SER A 1094 -20.34 -53.67 -59.75
C SER A 1094 -19.97 -55.06 -60.30
N LYS A 1095 -20.06 -55.24 -61.62
CA LYS A 1095 -19.94 -56.54 -62.32
C LYS A 1095 -18.51 -57.10 -62.41
N ASP A 1096 -17.64 -56.82 -61.43
CA ASP A 1096 -16.26 -57.31 -61.47
C ASP A 1096 -15.97 -58.36 -60.39
N SER A 1097 -16.10 -59.63 -60.78
CA SER A 1097 -16.21 -60.78 -59.87
C SER A 1097 -14.95 -61.08 -59.02
N MET A 1098 -13.76 -60.62 -59.43
CA MET A 1098 -12.53 -60.81 -58.63
C MET A 1098 -12.46 -59.89 -57.40
N SER A 1099 -13.08 -58.71 -57.47
CA SER A 1099 -13.02 -57.71 -56.40
C SER A 1099 -13.90 -58.06 -55.19
N VAL A 1100 -15.00 -58.79 -55.41
CA VAL A 1100 -16.01 -59.10 -54.38
C VAL A 1100 -15.46 -60.03 -53.30
N ARG A 1101 -14.66 -61.05 -53.64
CA ARG A 1101 -14.08 -61.98 -52.64
C ARG A 1101 -13.01 -61.33 -51.75
N ARG A 1102 -12.22 -60.40 -52.29
CA ARG A 1102 -11.21 -59.63 -51.53
C ARG A 1102 -11.88 -58.64 -50.57
N VAL A 1103 -12.96 -58.00 -51.02
CA VAL A 1103 -13.77 -57.10 -50.19
C VAL A 1103 -14.48 -57.85 -49.06
N ASP A 1104 -15.03 -59.04 -49.33
CA ASP A 1104 -15.69 -59.86 -48.29
C ASP A 1104 -14.70 -60.36 -47.22
N HIS A 1105 -13.46 -60.72 -47.59
CA HIS A 1105 -12.41 -61.13 -46.65
C HIS A 1105 -11.95 -59.97 -45.74
N LEU A 1106 -11.81 -58.75 -46.29
CA LEU A 1106 -11.45 -57.56 -45.52
C LEU A 1106 -12.60 -57.12 -44.60
N ALA A 1107 -13.85 -57.23 -45.06
CA ALA A 1107 -15.04 -56.96 -44.25
C ALA A 1107 -15.20 -57.95 -43.08
N GLN A 1108 -14.84 -59.23 -43.25
CA GLN A 1108 -14.86 -60.22 -42.19
C GLN A 1108 -13.82 -59.94 -41.09
N ARG A 1109 -12.60 -59.51 -41.48
CA ARG A 1109 -11.53 -59.12 -40.55
C ARG A 1109 -11.87 -57.84 -39.78
N ALA A 1110 -12.42 -56.83 -40.46
CA ALA A 1110 -12.84 -55.58 -39.81
C ALA A 1110 -13.95 -55.79 -38.77
N ARG A 1111 -14.92 -56.69 -39.04
CA ARG A 1111 -15.98 -57.08 -38.08
C ARG A 1111 -15.47 -57.91 -36.90
N GLN A 1112 -14.34 -58.61 -37.03
CA GLN A 1112 -13.68 -59.30 -35.92
C GLN A 1112 -12.97 -58.30 -34.99
N ILE A 1113 -12.32 -57.27 -35.57
CA ILE A 1113 -11.61 -56.21 -34.85
C ILE A 1113 -12.59 -55.30 -34.10
N SER A 1114 -13.77 -55.00 -34.68
CA SER A 1114 -14.79 -54.16 -34.03
C SER A 1114 -15.46 -54.79 -32.80
N LYS A 1115 -15.16 -56.06 -32.49
CA LYS A 1115 -15.70 -56.77 -31.31
C LYS A 1115 -14.74 -56.82 -30.13
N THR A 1116 -13.52 -56.28 -30.26
CA THR A 1116 -12.54 -56.26 -29.17
C THR A 1116 -12.52 -54.88 -28.49
N PRO A 1117 -12.60 -54.78 -27.15
CA PRO A 1117 -12.88 -53.49 -26.49
C PRO A 1117 -11.78 -52.43 -26.59
N ASP A 1118 -10.57 -52.79 -27.03
CA ASP A 1118 -9.40 -51.93 -26.89
C ASP A 1118 -8.59 -51.83 -28.19
N TRP A 1119 -9.21 -51.19 -29.19
CA TRP A 1119 -8.67 -51.00 -30.53
C TRP A 1119 -7.41 -50.14 -30.58
N ARG A 1120 -7.10 -49.37 -29.53
CA ARG A 1120 -5.90 -48.51 -29.48
C ARG A 1120 -4.61 -49.29 -29.25
N LYS A 1121 -4.66 -50.53 -28.75
CA LYS A 1121 -3.46 -51.37 -28.55
C LYS A 1121 -2.98 -52.12 -29.80
N LEU A 1122 -3.77 -52.18 -30.86
CA LEU A 1122 -3.42 -52.88 -32.11
C LEU A 1122 -2.58 -52.03 -33.08
N GLY A 1123 -2.39 -50.74 -32.81
CA GLY A 1123 -1.66 -49.83 -33.71
C GLY A 1123 -0.12 -49.95 -33.69
N LYS A 1124 0.46 -50.86 -32.90
CA LYS A 1124 1.91 -51.09 -32.88
C LYS A 1124 2.37 -52.44 -33.42
N ASP A 1125 1.52 -53.47 -33.37
CA ASP A 1125 1.94 -54.83 -33.74
C ASP A 1125 1.36 -55.34 -35.07
N ALA A 1126 0.47 -54.59 -35.72
CA ALA A 1126 -0.26 -55.11 -36.89
C ALA A 1126 0.21 -54.62 -38.25
N GLY A 1127 1.18 -53.70 -38.36
CA GLY A 1127 1.79 -53.29 -39.64
C GLY A 1127 0.82 -53.26 -40.82
N ILE A 1128 -0.21 -52.41 -40.75
CA ILE A 1128 -1.08 -52.02 -41.87
C ILE A 1128 -0.84 -50.56 -42.15
#